data_AF-A0A1F5A327-F1
#
_entry.id   AF-A0A1F5A327-F1
#
_cell.length_a   1.000
_cell.length_b   1.000
_cell.length_c   1.000
_cell.angle_alpha   90.00
_cell.angle_beta   90.00
_cell.angle_gamma   90.00
#
_symmetry.space_group_name_H-M   'P 1'
#
loop_
_entity.id
_entity.type
_entity.pdbx_description
1 polymer ?
#
loop_
_entity_poly.entity_id
_entity_poly.type
_entity_poly.pdbx_seq_one_letter_code
_entity_poly.pdbx_strand_id
1 'polypeptide(L)'
;MSPRSKRRTGILSLLALVLLWIAVPVSTSGQTRAALKNLPQRFREWLEKEVVYIISARERDVFLRLGNDRERDIFIDAFWKQRDPTPGTPANETKEEHYKRIAYADEFFSRDTTRPGWMTDRGRIYVILGPPLDISRFEGESYVYPTLIWSYAGRPELGLPSHFDIVFFKRKGAGEYVLYSPAQDGPASLLVNFRGDPTSLSAAYEQLRKFNARLAEVSLSLIPGEGLPLGQPSLASDMLIGRVHGLPEKAVDPGYAEALLRFKDVIEIDYTANYIDSDSLVSIIRDDSGLFFVHYAVQPAKLSLLSHDGKASVNFALNGIVTASDGRVIFQYDKTFPLDFGEGQIEDVRKTGILIEDAIPLVSGEYNFSLLLKNTVSKEFASFEKRIAVPGARPAEFGMSPLLLGYRAKRLPAAPRQVKPFRAGDIQISCQPGRTFASGETLAVFFQVFAMPDDLRRTGRAEFVFERQGREFLRSEVPLKDLPAMDVVQEFPLRTFPPDYYKLRVTLRDAQARTAVTADADFVVSPLAEIPRPWVVAKVMPPADNAMYAYLAGGQLVKAGDRDGGGELLAKAYRANPNMLDYALAYSEWLVRSEEYARAKDVLSPFSKATGEKHEVLALLGTCSQALGQYREAILYYRTYLDRAGMRLDILNSIGQCAFELGDLEEARTAWEKSLAINPQQDRVRENLDRIKK
;
A
#
# COMPACT_ATOMS: atom_id res chain seq x y z
N MET A 1 9.41 -20.22 72.58
CA MET A 1 9.58 -18.75 72.57
C MET A 1 9.11 -18.22 71.22
N SER A 2 8.04 -17.44 71.17
CA SER A 2 7.77 -16.49 70.07
C SER A 2 8.13 -15.08 70.61
N PRO A 3 8.32 -13.99 69.82
CA PRO A 3 7.58 -13.61 68.60
C PRO A 3 8.46 -13.00 67.47
N ARG A 4 8.00 -12.89 66.22
CA ARG A 4 7.29 -11.72 65.63
C ARG A 4 6.79 -12.15 64.24
N SER A 5 5.46 -12.28 64.05
CA SER A 5 4.55 -11.28 63.43
C SER A 5 4.80 -11.05 61.93
N LYS A 6 3.82 -11.00 61.00
CA LYS A 6 2.34 -11.08 61.02
C LYS A 6 1.89 -11.06 59.54
N ARG A 7 0.80 -11.78 59.23
CA ARG A 7 -0.25 -11.53 58.19
C ARG A 7 0.15 -11.74 56.71
N ARG A 8 -0.48 -12.69 55.99
CA ARG A 8 -1.80 -12.62 55.28
C ARG A 8 -1.86 -11.34 54.41
N THR A 9 -2.03 -11.41 53.08
CA THR A 9 -3.26 -11.78 52.37
C THR A 9 -2.96 -12.05 50.88
N GLY A 10 -3.77 -12.89 50.22
CA GLY A 10 -3.56 -13.31 48.83
C GLY A 10 -3.94 -12.29 47.75
N ILE A 11 -3.46 -12.54 46.52
CA ILE A 11 -3.82 -11.92 45.23
C ILE A 11 -3.70 -13.07 44.21
N LEU A 12 -4.81 -13.62 43.71
CA LEU A 12 -5.50 -13.26 42.47
C LEU A 12 -4.71 -13.62 41.20
N SER A 13 -5.32 -14.56 40.46
CA SER A 13 -5.05 -15.01 39.10
C SER A 13 -4.72 -13.85 38.16
N LEU A 14 -3.60 -13.95 37.43
CA LEU A 14 -3.35 -13.11 36.26
C LEU A 14 -3.41 -13.98 35.00
N LEU A 15 -4.57 -13.96 34.34
CA LEU A 15 -4.67 -14.25 32.91
C LEU A 15 -3.86 -13.17 32.18
N ALA A 16 -2.69 -13.51 31.66
CA ALA A 16 -1.96 -12.67 30.73
C ALA A 16 -2.62 -12.78 29.35
N LEU A 17 -3.59 -11.91 29.09
CA LEU A 17 -4.11 -11.66 27.75
C LEU A 17 -3.04 -10.87 26.98
N VAL A 18 -2.29 -11.54 26.10
CA VAL A 18 -1.36 -10.87 25.18
C VAL A 18 -2.18 -10.16 24.10
N LEU A 19 -2.57 -8.93 24.37
CA LEU A 19 -3.10 -7.99 23.38
C LEU A 19 -1.90 -7.45 22.57
N LEU A 20 -1.65 -8.07 21.42
CA LEU A 20 -0.70 -7.58 20.42
C LEU A 20 -1.24 -6.26 19.85
N TRP A 21 -0.83 -5.13 20.42
CA TRP A 21 -1.10 -3.81 19.83
C TRP A 21 -0.29 -3.67 18.55
N ILE A 22 -0.95 -3.88 17.41
CA ILE A 22 -0.47 -3.40 16.12
C ILE A 22 -0.54 -1.88 16.17
N ALA A 23 0.56 -1.23 16.57
CA ALA A 23 0.73 0.19 16.36
C ALA A 23 0.90 0.43 14.85
N VAL A 24 -0.21 0.68 14.16
CA VAL A 24 -0.15 1.53 12.97
C VAL A 24 0.40 2.87 13.46
N PRO A 25 1.46 3.44 12.88
CA PRO A 25 1.93 4.74 13.30
C PRO A 25 0.85 5.75 12.92
N VAL A 26 -0.04 6.05 13.87
CA VAL A 26 -0.91 7.20 13.79
C VAL A 26 0.00 8.39 14.01
N SER A 27 0.20 9.18 12.95
CA SER A 27 0.88 10.47 13.04
C SER A 27 0.33 11.25 14.23
N THR A 28 1.13 11.36 15.30
CA THR A 28 0.72 12.13 16.48
C THR A 28 0.40 13.56 16.07
N SER A 29 -0.66 14.15 16.64
CA SER A 29 -1.13 15.50 16.32
C SER A 29 -0.04 16.59 16.43
N GLY A 30 1.04 16.34 17.19
CA GLY A 30 2.20 17.21 17.30
C GLY A 30 3.09 17.24 16.04
N GLN A 31 3.31 16.10 15.37
CA GLN A 31 4.12 16.03 14.15
C GLN A 31 3.41 16.71 12.97
N THR A 32 2.10 16.51 12.84
CA THR A 32 1.27 17.15 11.80
C THR A 32 1.29 18.68 11.93
N ARG A 33 1.24 19.22 13.15
CA ARG A 33 1.31 20.68 13.40
C ARG A 33 2.68 21.27 13.05
N ALA A 34 3.77 20.54 13.31
CA ALA A 34 5.12 20.98 12.94
C ALA A 34 5.31 21.01 11.42
N ALA A 35 4.83 19.98 10.71
CA ALA A 35 4.88 19.90 9.25
C ALA A 35 4.10 21.05 8.58
N LEU A 36 2.91 21.39 9.08
CA LEU A 36 2.08 22.50 8.58
C LEU A 36 2.77 23.87 8.73
N LYS A 37 3.49 24.08 9.85
CA LYS A 37 4.20 25.35 10.11
C LYS A 37 5.39 25.56 9.16
N ASN A 38 6.04 24.48 8.74
CA ASN A 38 7.19 24.51 7.84
C ASN A 38 6.80 24.56 6.36
N LEU A 39 5.51 24.42 6.04
CA LEU A 39 5.00 24.41 4.68
C LEU A 39 4.99 25.83 4.08
N PRO A 40 5.46 26.04 2.84
CA PRO A 40 5.34 27.33 2.15
C PRO A 40 3.89 27.82 2.08
N GLN A 41 3.68 29.14 2.08
CA GLN A 41 2.36 29.76 2.19
C GLN A 41 1.37 29.23 1.14
N ARG A 42 1.77 29.15 -0.13
CA ARG A 42 0.92 28.64 -1.23
C ARG A 42 0.36 27.24 -0.94
N PHE A 43 1.21 26.31 -0.50
CA PHE A 43 0.79 24.94 -0.22
C PHE A 43 -0.03 24.83 1.06
N ARG A 44 0.22 25.70 2.05
CA ARG A 44 -0.60 25.79 3.25
C ARG A 44 -1.99 26.30 2.93
N GLU A 45 -2.10 27.35 2.13
CA GLU A 45 -3.38 27.89 1.66
C GLU A 45 -4.15 26.84 0.86
N TRP A 46 -3.48 26.14 -0.06
CA TRP A 46 -4.10 25.04 -0.79
C TRP A 46 -4.69 23.98 0.15
N LEU A 47 -3.91 23.51 1.13
CA LEU A 47 -4.30 22.42 2.03
C LEU A 47 -5.33 22.82 3.10
N GLU A 48 -5.23 24.03 3.67
CA GLU A 48 -6.04 24.49 4.80
C GLU A 48 -7.27 25.29 4.38
N LYS A 49 -7.29 25.82 3.15
CA LYS A 49 -8.41 26.62 2.63
C LYS A 49 -9.01 25.99 1.38
N GLU A 50 -8.21 25.75 0.34
CA GLU A 50 -8.76 25.40 -0.97
C GLU A 50 -9.37 24.00 -0.99
N VAL A 51 -8.70 22.99 -0.43
CA VAL A 51 -9.17 21.60 -0.50
C VAL A 51 -9.61 21.01 0.83
N VAL A 52 -9.69 21.82 1.89
CA VAL A 52 -9.91 21.38 3.28
C VAL A 52 -11.14 20.49 3.51
N TYR A 53 -12.19 20.62 2.68
CA TYR A 53 -13.40 19.81 2.77
C TYR A 53 -13.52 18.72 1.71
N ILE A 54 -12.51 18.53 0.86
CA ILE A 54 -12.53 17.54 -0.23
C ILE A 54 -11.28 16.66 -0.27
N ILE A 55 -10.25 17.01 0.51
CA ILE A 55 -9.07 16.18 0.75
C ILE A 55 -9.35 15.17 1.88
N SER A 56 -9.02 13.90 1.63
CA SER A 56 -9.08 12.86 2.64
C SER A 56 -7.97 13.00 3.68
N ALA A 57 -8.15 12.40 4.85
CA ALA A 57 -7.15 12.34 5.90
C ALA A 57 -5.85 11.67 5.41
N ARG A 58 -5.96 10.64 4.55
CA ARG A 58 -4.81 9.95 3.97
C ARG A 58 -4.06 10.80 2.96
N GLU A 59 -4.76 11.44 2.01
CA GLU A 59 -4.15 12.38 1.06
C GLU A 59 -3.44 13.53 1.81
N ARG A 60 -4.05 14.05 2.88
CA ARG A 60 -3.44 15.09 3.73
C ARG A 60 -2.14 14.63 4.40
N ASP A 61 -2.11 13.43 4.99
CA ASP A 61 -0.88 12.89 5.60
C ASP A 61 0.23 12.70 4.56
N VAL A 62 -0.12 12.15 3.40
CA VAL A 62 0.81 11.98 2.27
C VAL A 62 1.40 13.33 1.85
N PHE A 63 0.54 14.34 1.61
CA PHE A 63 0.98 15.66 1.15
C PHE A 63 1.97 16.31 2.13
N LEU A 64 1.75 16.14 3.43
CA LEU A 64 2.64 16.68 4.48
C LEU A 64 3.98 15.94 4.57
N ARG A 65 4.09 14.72 4.03
CA ARG A 65 5.32 13.92 4.02
C ARG A 65 6.19 14.18 2.77
N LEU A 66 5.69 14.91 1.79
CA LEU A 66 6.45 15.32 0.61
C LEU A 66 7.57 16.28 0.99
N GLY A 67 8.78 16.02 0.47
CA GLY A 67 10.02 16.66 0.92
C GLY A 67 10.31 17.99 0.24
N ASN A 68 9.78 18.24 -0.97
CA ASN A 68 10.06 19.44 -1.74
C ASN A 68 8.81 19.97 -2.48
N ASP A 69 8.92 21.19 -3.01
CA ASP A 69 7.81 21.90 -3.65
C ASP A 69 7.39 21.26 -4.98
N ARG A 70 8.33 20.71 -5.74
CA ARG A 70 8.05 19.99 -6.99
C ARG A 70 7.18 18.76 -6.73
N GLU A 71 7.52 17.97 -5.71
CA GLU A 71 6.71 16.81 -5.29
C GLU A 71 5.27 17.24 -4.91
N ARG A 72 5.10 18.40 -4.26
CA ARG A 72 3.80 18.93 -3.87
C ARG A 72 2.98 19.43 -5.06
N ASP A 73 3.60 20.13 -6.01
CA ASP A 73 2.91 20.57 -7.24
C ASP A 73 2.37 19.36 -8.02
N ILE A 74 3.20 18.31 -8.17
CA ILE A 74 2.79 17.03 -8.78
C ILE A 74 1.58 16.42 -8.06
N PHE A 75 1.61 16.41 -6.72
CA PHE A 75 0.49 15.91 -5.93
C PHE A 75 -0.80 16.68 -6.18
N ILE A 76 -0.72 18.01 -6.25
CA ILE A 76 -1.88 18.88 -6.51
C ILE A 76 -2.49 18.59 -7.88
N ASP A 77 -1.65 18.41 -8.90
CA ASP A 77 -2.11 18.07 -10.24
C ASP A 77 -2.80 16.70 -10.28
N ALA A 78 -2.21 15.69 -9.63
CA ALA A 78 -2.79 14.36 -9.49
C ALA A 78 -4.13 14.38 -8.72
N PHE A 79 -4.19 15.16 -7.63
CA PHE A 79 -5.38 15.32 -6.80
C PHE A 79 -6.61 15.79 -7.59
N TRP A 80 -6.41 16.77 -8.48
CA TRP A 80 -7.49 17.29 -9.32
C TRP A 80 -7.85 16.35 -10.46
N LYS A 81 -6.86 15.73 -11.11
CA LYS A 81 -7.11 14.77 -12.20
C LYS A 81 -7.89 13.54 -11.76
N GLN A 82 -7.64 13.03 -10.55
CA GLN A 82 -8.41 11.91 -10.02
C GLN A 82 -9.90 12.26 -9.79
N ARG A 83 -10.23 13.56 -9.74
CA ARG A 83 -11.58 14.09 -9.58
C ARG A 83 -12.14 14.66 -10.89
N ASP A 84 -11.45 14.44 -12.01
CA ASP A 84 -11.82 14.93 -13.33
C ASP A 84 -12.78 13.95 -14.04
N PRO A 85 -14.03 14.33 -14.35
CA PRO A 85 -14.96 13.48 -15.08
C PRO A 85 -14.61 13.39 -16.57
N THR A 86 -13.82 14.32 -17.10
CA THR A 86 -13.47 14.44 -18.52
C THR A 86 -11.97 14.66 -18.72
N PRO A 87 -11.09 13.70 -18.38
CA PRO A 87 -9.64 13.87 -18.46
C PRO A 87 -9.09 14.17 -19.87
N GLY A 88 -9.91 14.02 -20.92
CA GLY A 88 -9.57 14.31 -22.31
C GLY A 88 -9.69 15.79 -22.69
N THR A 89 -10.26 16.65 -21.86
CA THR A 89 -10.30 18.11 -22.05
C THR A 89 -9.18 18.79 -21.24
N PRO A 90 -8.62 19.92 -21.70
CA PRO A 90 -7.61 20.66 -20.92
C PRO A 90 -8.17 21.29 -19.62
N ALA A 91 -9.50 21.46 -19.53
CA ALA A 91 -10.17 22.06 -18.40
C ALA A 91 -10.73 20.95 -17.50
N ASN A 92 -10.55 21.09 -16.18
CA ASN A 92 -11.11 20.19 -15.19
C ASN A 92 -12.36 20.82 -14.58
N GLU A 93 -13.53 20.32 -14.99
CA GLU A 93 -14.82 20.89 -14.66
C GLU A 93 -15.11 20.81 -13.15
N THR A 94 -14.68 19.74 -12.48
CA THR A 94 -14.83 19.58 -11.03
C THR A 94 -14.01 20.60 -10.26
N LYS A 95 -12.77 20.85 -10.68
CA LYS A 95 -11.88 21.85 -10.10
C LYS A 95 -12.50 23.25 -10.23
N GLU A 96 -12.95 23.62 -11.43
CA GLU A 96 -13.58 24.91 -11.67
C GLU A 96 -14.85 25.11 -10.83
N GLU A 97 -15.73 24.10 -10.80
CA GLU A 97 -16.95 24.12 -10.02
C GLU A 97 -16.66 24.21 -8.51
N HIS A 98 -15.64 23.51 -8.03
CA HIS A 98 -15.22 23.60 -6.63
C HIS A 98 -14.77 25.02 -6.23
N TYR A 99 -13.93 25.67 -7.03
CA TYR A 99 -13.53 27.05 -6.75
C TYR A 99 -14.69 28.03 -6.88
N LYS A 100 -15.64 27.81 -7.81
CA LYS A 100 -16.89 28.59 -7.89
C LYS A 100 -17.71 28.45 -6.60
N ARG A 101 -17.79 27.26 -6.01
CA ARG A 101 -18.50 27.02 -4.74
C ARG A 101 -17.86 27.73 -3.56
N ILE A 102 -16.52 27.74 -3.49
CA ILE A 102 -15.79 28.50 -2.46
C ILE A 102 -16.07 30.01 -2.60
N ALA A 103 -15.95 30.54 -3.83
CA ALA A 103 -16.21 31.96 -4.10
C ALA A 103 -17.65 32.34 -3.74
N TYR A 104 -18.63 31.52 -4.14
CA TYR A 104 -20.03 31.71 -3.78
C TYR A 104 -20.23 31.69 -2.25
N ALA A 105 -19.63 30.72 -1.56
CA ALA A 105 -19.72 30.65 -0.11
C ALA A 105 -19.16 31.92 0.55
N ASP A 106 -18.01 32.40 0.11
CA ASP A 106 -17.40 33.63 0.63
C ASP A 106 -18.22 34.89 0.35
N GLU A 107 -18.87 34.99 -0.80
CA GLU A 107 -19.72 36.14 -1.16
C GLU A 107 -21.05 36.17 -0.38
N PHE A 108 -21.70 35.00 -0.26
CA PHE A 108 -23.08 34.93 0.25
C PHE A 108 -23.19 34.54 1.71
N PHE A 109 -22.23 33.79 2.27
CA PHE A 109 -22.33 33.27 3.64
C PHE A 109 -21.43 33.98 4.66
N SER A 110 -20.62 34.96 4.25
CA SER A 110 -19.79 35.77 5.15
C SER A 110 -20.55 36.93 5.82
N ARG A 111 -21.71 37.35 5.28
CA ARG A 111 -22.41 38.59 5.69
C ARG A 111 -22.83 38.64 7.17
N ASP A 112 -23.07 37.49 7.78
CA ASP A 112 -23.56 37.35 9.17
C ASP A 112 -22.45 36.97 10.18
N THR A 113 -21.17 36.93 9.75
CA THR A 113 -20.06 36.40 10.57
C THR A 113 -18.76 37.19 10.35
N THR A 114 -17.80 37.05 11.25
CA THR A 114 -16.45 37.65 11.11
C THR A 114 -15.46 36.74 10.38
N ARG A 115 -15.88 35.51 10.07
CA ARG A 115 -15.07 34.49 9.38
C ARG A 115 -15.40 34.47 7.88
N PRO A 116 -14.48 34.00 7.02
CA PRO A 116 -14.79 33.73 5.62
C PRO A 116 -16.01 32.81 5.47
N GLY A 117 -16.80 33.02 4.43
CA GLY A 117 -18.06 32.30 4.23
C GLY A 117 -17.87 30.80 4.03
N TRP A 118 -16.76 30.36 3.42
CA TRP A 118 -16.41 28.94 3.32
C TRP A 118 -16.21 28.26 4.69
N MET A 119 -15.85 29.01 5.73
CA MET A 119 -15.68 28.45 7.10
C MET A 119 -17.00 28.31 7.86
N THR A 120 -18.11 28.83 7.34
CA THR A 120 -19.43 28.70 7.97
C THR A 120 -20.03 27.32 7.70
N ASP A 121 -20.99 26.88 8.52
CA ASP A 121 -21.65 25.60 8.31
C ASP A 121 -22.36 25.54 6.95
N ARG A 122 -23.02 26.63 6.54
CA ARG A 122 -23.62 26.76 5.20
C ARG A 122 -22.57 26.65 4.11
N GLY A 123 -21.43 27.35 4.25
CA GLY A 123 -20.34 27.29 3.29
C GLY A 123 -19.73 25.91 3.16
N ARG A 124 -19.49 25.23 4.29
CA ARG A 124 -18.97 23.85 4.31
C ARG A 124 -19.91 22.90 3.56
N ILE A 125 -21.20 22.92 3.87
CA ILE A 125 -22.18 22.05 3.19
C ILE A 125 -22.28 22.40 1.70
N TYR A 126 -22.29 23.68 1.34
CA TYR A 126 -22.34 24.12 -0.05
C TYR A 126 -21.11 23.71 -0.87
N VAL A 127 -19.91 23.76 -0.28
CA VAL A 127 -18.68 23.29 -0.93
C VAL A 127 -18.74 21.77 -1.17
N ILE A 128 -19.15 21.00 -0.16
CA ILE A 128 -19.21 19.53 -0.23
C ILE A 128 -20.29 19.04 -1.20
N LEU A 129 -21.54 19.49 -1.02
CA LEU A 129 -22.70 18.97 -1.75
C LEU A 129 -23.02 19.76 -3.02
N GLY A 130 -22.58 21.02 -3.10
CA GLY A 130 -23.02 21.96 -4.13
C GLY A 130 -24.36 22.63 -3.80
N PRO A 131 -24.98 23.28 -4.80
CA PRO A 131 -26.24 23.99 -4.61
C PRO A 131 -27.38 23.01 -4.25
N PRO A 132 -28.26 23.38 -3.30
CA PRO A 132 -29.46 22.60 -3.00
C PRO A 132 -30.49 22.68 -4.14
N LEU A 133 -31.38 21.70 -4.22
CA LEU A 133 -32.49 21.68 -5.17
C LEU A 133 -33.57 22.70 -4.82
N ASP A 134 -33.86 22.83 -3.53
CA ASP A 134 -34.84 23.76 -2.98
C ASP A 134 -34.30 24.39 -1.70
N ILE A 135 -34.65 25.66 -1.47
CA ILE A 135 -34.35 26.38 -0.23
C ILE A 135 -35.65 26.92 0.33
N SER A 136 -36.12 26.31 1.41
CA SER A 136 -37.24 26.85 2.19
C SER A 136 -36.73 27.80 3.27
N ARG A 137 -37.30 29.01 3.30
CA ARG A 137 -36.88 30.10 4.19
C ARG A 137 -37.98 30.44 5.18
N PHE A 138 -37.64 30.39 6.46
CA PHE A 138 -38.48 30.82 7.57
C PHE A 138 -37.80 32.02 8.23
N GLU A 139 -37.69 33.12 7.48
CA GLU A 139 -37.03 34.36 7.89
C GLU A 139 -38.11 35.44 8.08
N GLY A 140 -38.36 35.87 9.33
CA GLY A 140 -39.37 36.91 9.65
C GLY A 140 -40.64 36.40 10.35
N GLU A 141 -40.72 35.11 10.65
CA GLU A 141 -41.81 34.53 11.43
C GLU A 141 -41.66 34.86 12.93
N SER A 142 -42.71 35.37 13.57
CA SER A 142 -42.65 35.78 14.98
C SER A 142 -42.50 34.61 15.96
N TYR A 143 -42.73 33.38 15.50
CA TYR A 143 -42.84 32.18 16.34
C TYR A 143 -41.61 31.29 16.27
N VAL A 144 -40.78 31.40 15.23
CA VAL A 144 -39.58 30.57 15.01
C VAL A 144 -38.35 31.44 14.77
N TYR A 145 -37.19 30.98 15.22
CA TYR A 145 -35.94 31.62 14.87
C TYR A 145 -35.68 31.47 13.36
N PRO A 146 -34.94 32.41 12.74
CA PRO A 146 -34.60 32.34 11.32
C PRO A 146 -34.01 30.97 10.98
N THR A 147 -34.71 30.24 10.11
CA THR A 147 -34.40 28.85 9.77
C THR A 147 -34.42 28.66 8.25
N LEU A 148 -33.44 27.92 7.74
CA LEU A 148 -33.29 27.55 6.34
C LEU A 148 -33.31 26.03 6.24
N ILE A 149 -34.10 25.50 5.32
CA ILE A 149 -34.11 24.08 4.98
C ILE A 149 -33.59 23.96 3.54
N TRP A 150 -32.48 23.26 3.37
CA TRP A 150 -31.89 22.95 2.07
C TRP A 150 -32.20 21.51 1.71
N SER A 151 -32.90 21.30 0.60
CA SER A 151 -33.26 19.96 0.15
C SER A 151 -32.31 19.46 -0.94
N TYR A 152 -31.87 18.20 -0.81
CA TYR A 152 -30.94 17.55 -1.73
C TYR A 152 -31.51 16.23 -2.25
N ALA A 153 -31.27 15.96 -3.53
CA ALA A 153 -31.27 14.58 -4.02
C ALA A 153 -29.97 13.94 -3.54
N GLY A 154 -30.05 12.77 -2.92
CA GLY A 154 -28.88 12.06 -2.48
C GLY A 154 -28.38 11.03 -3.49
N ARG A 155 -27.25 10.43 -3.10
CA ARG A 155 -26.48 9.47 -3.90
C ARG A 155 -26.35 8.17 -3.10
N PRO A 156 -27.26 7.19 -3.28
CA PRO A 156 -27.22 5.92 -2.57
C PRO A 156 -25.90 5.18 -2.70
N GLU A 157 -25.22 5.30 -3.84
CA GLU A 157 -23.89 4.76 -4.12
C GLU A 157 -22.81 5.29 -3.17
N LEU A 158 -22.97 6.50 -2.62
CA LEU A 158 -22.08 7.08 -1.59
C LEU A 158 -22.61 6.87 -0.17
N GLY A 159 -23.68 6.10 -0.01
CA GLY A 159 -24.34 5.82 1.27
C GLY A 159 -25.23 6.95 1.79
N LEU A 160 -25.63 7.88 0.92
CA LEU A 160 -26.61 8.92 1.25
C LEU A 160 -28.05 8.43 0.95
N PRO A 161 -29.07 8.88 1.72
CA PRO A 161 -30.48 8.60 1.40
C PRO A 161 -30.87 9.16 0.02
N SER A 162 -31.90 8.62 -0.64
CA SER A 162 -32.34 9.11 -1.96
C SER A 162 -32.73 10.59 -1.96
N HIS A 163 -33.29 11.07 -0.85
CA HIS A 163 -33.60 12.48 -0.62
C HIS A 163 -33.34 12.79 0.85
N PHE A 164 -32.82 13.98 1.14
CA PHE A 164 -32.61 14.44 2.49
C PHE A 164 -32.57 15.96 2.57
N ASP A 165 -32.75 16.48 3.78
CA ASP A 165 -32.69 17.89 4.10
C ASP A 165 -31.45 18.20 4.95
N ILE A 166 -30.96 19.42 4.83
CA ILE A 166 -29.99 20.02 5.74
C ILE A 166 -30.59 21.31 6.29
N VAL A 167 -30.68 21.41 7.60
CA VAL A 167 -31.32 22.54 8.27
C VAL A 167 -30.27 23.44 8.89
N PHE A 168 -30.41 24.75 8.72
CA PHE A 168 -29.60 25.76 9.37
C PHE A 168 -30.48 26.75 10.10
N PHE A 169 -30.05 27.21 11.27
CA PHE A 169 -30.81 28.19 12.04
C PHE A 169 -29.91 29.19 12.76
N LYS A 170 -30.45 30.37 13.09
CA LYS A 170 -29.78 31.34 13.96
C LYS A 170 -30.14 31.04 15.42
N ARG A 171 -29.19 30.54 16.20
CA ARG A 171 -29.39 30.29 17.64
C ARG A 171 -29.85 31.57 18.33
N LYS A 172 -31.02 31.52 18.98
CA LYS A 172 -31.63 32.68 19.65
C LYS A 172 -31.93 33.88 18.73
N GLY A 173 -31.97 33.67 17.41
CA GLY A 173 -32.39 34.68 16.44
C GLY A 173 -31.31 35.66 15.97
N ALA A 174 -30.06 35.52 16.43
CA ALA A 174 -28.97 36.41 16.09
C ALA A 174 -27.69 35.64 15.73
N GLY A 175 -26.75 36.32 15.05
CA GLY A 175 -25.47 35.75 14.63
C GLY A 175 -25.54 34.95 13.33
N GLU A 176 -24.58 34.03 13.19
CA GLU A 176 -24.45 33.19 12.00
C GLU A 176 -25.44 32.03 12.00
N TYR A 177 -25.79 31.56 10.79
CA TYR A 177 -26.54 30.33 10.62
C TYR A 177 -25.64 29.13 10.95
N VAL A 178 -26.08 28.32 11.90
CA VAL A 178 -25.38 27.09 12.30
C VAL A 178 -26.19 25.87 11.89
N LEU A 179 -25.50 24.75 11.68
CA LEU A 179 -26.11 23.47 11.33
C LEU A 179 -27.01 22.99 12.47
N TYR A 180 -28.21 22.58 12.14
CA TYR A 180 -29.18 22.01 13.07
C TYR A 180 -29.04 20.48 13.14
N SER A 181 -29.02 19.94 14.35
CA SER A 181 -29.10 18.50 14.61
C SER A 181 -30.39 18.19 15.37
N PRO A 182 -31.27 17.31 14.85
CA PRO A 182 -32.46 16.87 15.57
C PRO A 182 -32.16 16.30 16.96
N ALA A 183 -31.07 15.53 17.12
CA ALA A 183 -30.75 14.92 18.41
C ALA A 183 -30.07 15.89 19.39
N GLN A 184 -29.26 16.83 18.90
CA GLN A 184 -28.53 17.75 19.78
C GLN A 184 -29.33 19.01 20.12
N ASP A 185 -30.02 19.59 19.14
CA ASP A 185 -30.72 20.87 19.29
C ASP A 185 -32.21 20.66 19.60
N GLY A 186 -32.84 19.67 18.95
CA GLY A 186 -34.24 19.33 19.13
C GLY A 186 -35.23 20.41 18.69
N PRO A 187 -36.55 20.12 18.64
CA PRO A 187 -37.55 21.04 18.09
C PRO A 187 -37.69 22.36 18.85
N ALA A 188 -37.48 22.34 20.16
CA ALA A 188 -37.61 23.53 21.01
C ALA A 188 -36.61 24.64 20.64
N SER A 189 -35.43 24.28 20.13
CA SER A 189 -34.39 25.24 19.74
C SER A 189 -34.75 26.12 18.55
N LEU A 190 -35.77 25.73 17.77
CA LEU A 190 -36.27 26.50 16.62
C LEU A 190 -37.34 27.52 17.03
N LEU A 191 -37.86 27.47 18.26
CA LEU A 191 -38.97 28.32 18.72
C LEU A 191 -38.48 29.53 19.53
N VAL A 192 -39.04 30.72 19.28
CA VAL A 192 -38.64 31.98 19.97
C VAL A 192 -39.11 32.02 21.42
N ASN A 193 -40.31 31.51 21.71
CA ASN A 193 -40.98 31.63 23.00
C ASN A 193 -41.67 30.31 23.40
N PHE A 194 -40.93 29.20 23.40
CA PHE A 194 -41.48 27.92 23.86
C PHE A 194 -41.77 28.00 25.37
N ARG A 195 -43.05 27.90 25.75
CA ARG A 195 -43.52 28.01 27.15
C ARG A 195 -43.72 26.64 27.84
N GLY A 196 -43.43 25.55 27.15
CA GLY A 196 -43.47 24.19 27.71
C GLY A 196 -42.18 23.79 28.40
N ASP A 197 -42.15 22.58 28.97
CA ASP A 197 -40.90 21.97 29.46
C ASP A 197 -39.94 21.75 28.27
N PRO A 198 -38.77 22.42 28.23
CA PRO A 198 -37.81 22.29 27.13
C PRO A 198 -37.31 20.87 26.86
N THR A 199 -37.45 19.96 27.83
CA THR A 199 -37.13 18.53 27.68
C THR A 199 -38.24 17.74 26.99
N SER A 200 -39.45 18.31 26.88
CA SER A 200 -40.60 17.70 26.23
C SER A 200 -40.58 17.95 24.72
N LEU A 201 -39.88 17.06 24.01
CA LEU A 201 -39.74 17.09 22.54
C LEU A 201 -41.09 17.02 21.81
N SER A 202 -42.05 16.26 22.35
CA SER A 202 -43.39 16.13 21.77
C SER A 202 -44.18 17.43 21.81
N ALA A 203 -44.13 18.17 22.93
CA ALA A 203 -44.82 19.46 23.06
C ALA A 203 -44.23 20.51 22.12
N ALA A 204 -42.91 20.56 21.99
CA ALA A 204 -42.23 21.46 21.05
C ALA A 204 -42.54 21.12 19.59
N TYR A 205 -42.55 19.82 19.25
CA TYR A 205 -42.95 19.34 17.93
C TYR A 205 -44.40 19.69 17.58
N GLU A 206 -45.35 19.43 18.48
CA GLU A 206 -46.76 19.78 18.25
C GLU A 206 -46.96 21.28 18.06
N GLN A 207 -46.21 22.09 18.83
CA GLN A 207 -46.24 23.53 18.67
C GLN A 207 -45.72 23.95 17.28
N LEU A 208 -44.57 23.42 16.83
CA LEU A 208 -44.09 23.66 15.46
C LEU A 208 -45.09 23.21 14.41
N ARG A 209 -45.72 22.04 14.59
CA ARG A 209 -46.68 21.46 13.63
C ARG A 209 -47.90 22.34 13.43
N LYS A 210 -48.35 23.05 14.48
CA LYS A 210 -49.44 24.03 14.39
C LYS A 210 -49.07 25.24 13.52
N PHE A 211 -47.79 25.60 13.46
CA PHE A 211 -47.30 26.71 12.66
C PHE A 211 -46.94 26.27 11.24
N ASN A 212 -46.12 25.22 11.11
CA ASN A 212 -45.69 24.71 9.81
C ASN A 212 -45.35 23.21 9.91
N ALA A 213 -46.03 22.40 9.09
CA ALA A 213 -45.86 20.95 9.09
C ALA A 213 -44.45 20.53 8.65
N ARG A 214 -43.89 21.14 7.59
CA ARG A 214 -42.54 20.82 7.08
C ARG A 214 -41.47 21.13 8.12
N LEU A 215 -41.56 22.29 8.78
CA LEU A 215 -40.61 22.67 9.83
C LEU A 215 -40.66 21.72 11.04
N ALA A 216 -41.87 21.27 11.41
CA ALA A 216 -42.02 20.27 12.46
C ALA A 216 -41.40 18.94 12.08
N GLU A 217 -41.64 18.44 10.87
CA GLU A 217 -41.05 17.19 10.37
C GLU A 217 -39.52 17.22 10.39
N VAL A 218 -38.90 18.27 9.83
CA VAL A 218 -37.43 18.38 9.79
C VAL A 218 -36.80 18.55 11.17
N SER A 219 -37.57 19.03 12.15
CA SER A 219 -37.10 19.15 13.54
C SER A 219 -36.88 17.81 14.22
N LEU A 220 -37.46 16.73 13.69
CA LEU A 220 -37.26 15.36 14.18
C LEU A 220 -36.42 14.50 13.23
N SER A 221 -36.57 14.69 11.90
CA SER A 221 -35.79 13.94 10.91
C SER A 221 -35.42 14.79 9.70
N LEU A 222 -34.14 14.72 9.33
CA LEU A 222 -33.61 15.24 8.09
C LEU A 222 -33.86 14.31 6.89
N ILE A 223 -34.51 13.16 7.09
CA ILE A 223 -34.79 12.17 6.05
C ILE A 223 -36.31 12.12 5.83
N PRO A 224 -36.81 12.66 4.72
CA PRO A 224 -38.23 12.65 4.41
C PRO A 224 -38.83 11.24 4.41
N GLY A 225 -39.96 11.06 5.10
CA GLY A 225 -40.68 9.79 5.16
C GLY A 225 -40.14 8.77 6.17
N GLU A 226 -39.17 9.13 7.02
CA GLU A 226 -38.71 8.27 8.11
C GLU A 226 -39.84 8.07 9.16
N GLY A 227 -40.24 6.82 9.37
CA GLY A 227 -41.27 6.47 10.35
C GLY A 227 -40.72 6.48 11.78
N LEU A 228 -40.80 7.63 12.45
CA LEU A 228 -40.34 7.78 13.83
C LEU A 228 -41.46 7.64 14.87
N PRO A 229 -41.19 7.03 16.04
CA PRO A 229 -42.06 7.18 17.20
C PRO A 229 -42.20 8.65 17.60
N LEU A 230 -43.40 9.07 18.02
CA LEU A 230 -43.67 10.46 18.42
C LEU A 230 -42.67 10.93 19.49
N GLY A 231 -42.00 12.06 19.21
CA GLY A 231 -41.12 12.74 20.18
C GLY A 231 -39.71 12.16 20.31
N GLN A 232 -39.27 11.28 19.41
CA GLN A 232 -37.87 10.84 19.34
C GLN A 232 -37.16 11.42 18.10
N PRO A 233 -36.00 12.09 18.27
CA PRO A 233 -35.24 12.59 17.16
C PRO A 233 -34.53 11.44 16.43
N SER A 234 -34.34 11.61 15.12
CA SER A 234 -33.71 10.63 14.25
C SER A 234 -32.20 10.53 14.51
N LEU A 235 -31.74 9.39 15.01
CA LEU A 235 -30.31 9.06 15.03
C LEU A 235 -29.73 8.94 13.60
N ALA A 236 -30.56 8.59 12.62
CA ALA A 236 -30.15 8.51 11.22
C ALA A 236 -29.82 9.88 10.63
N SER A 237 -30.39 10.96 11.16
CA SER A 237 -30.10 12.34 10.75
C SER A 237 -28.69 12.79 11.14
N ASP A 238 -28.22 12.46 12.34
CA ASP A 238 -26.83 12.74 12.72
C ASP A 238 -25.84 11.85 11.97
N MET A 239 -26.21 10.59 11.72
CA MET A 239 -25.43 9.72 10.84
C MET A 239 -25.35 10.30 9.42
N LEU A 240 -26.42 10.88 8.89
CA LEU A 240 -26.43 11.57 7.60
C LEU A 240 -25.46 12.75 7.60
N ILE A 241 -25.51 13.64 8.60
CA ILE A 241 -24.57 14.77 8.72
C ILE A 241 -23.12 14.26 8.75
N GLY A 242 -22.85 13.23 9.55
CA GLY A 242 -21.54 12.58 9.61
C GLY A 242 -21.10 12.00 8.26
N ARG A 243 -22.02 11.35 7.52
CA ARG A 243 -21.75 10.82 6.17
C ARG A 243 -21.46 11.93 5.18
N VAL A 244 -22.22 13.04 5.19
CA VAL A 244 -21.97 14.21 4.33
C VAL A 244 -20.56 14.76 4.58
N HIS A 245 -20.17 14.95 5.85
CA HIS A 245 -18.82 15.39 6.18
C HIS A 245 -17.73 14.39 5.81
N GLY A 246 -18.04 13.09 5.78
CA GLY A 246 -17.15 12.01 5.39
C GLY A 246 -17.16 11.65 3.90
N LEU A 247 -17.95 12.33 3.05
CA LEU A 247 -17.98 12.07 1.61
C LEU A 247 -16.59 12.12 0.94
N PRO A 248 -15.69 13.07 1.28
CA PRO A 248 -14.36 13.13 0.69
C PRO A 248 -13.54 11.85 0.85
N GLU A 249 -13.69 11.16 1.98
CA GLU A 249 -12.99 9.90 2.28
C GLU A 249 -13.45 8.73 1.39
N LYS A 250 -14.62 8.86 0.76
CA LYS A 250 -15.22 7.82 -0.09
C LYS A 250 -15.25 8.21 -1.57
N ALA A 251 -15.03 9.48 -1.88
CA ALA A 251 -15.15 9.99 -3.24
C ALA A 251 -14.02 9.50 -4.14
N VAL A 252 -12.83 9.27 -3.58
CA VAL A 252 -11.61 8.88 -4.30
C VAL A 252 -10.83 7.87 -3.47
N ASP A 253 -10.31 6.81 -4.10
CA ASP A 253 -9.35 5.91 -3.46
C ASP A 253 -8.01 6.64 -3.26
N PRO A 254 -7.52 6.81 -2.01
CA PRO A 254 -6.25 7.45 -1.74
C PRO A 254 -5.02 6.64 -2.17
N GLY A 255 -5.18 5.44 -2.75
CA GLY A 255 -4.09 4.59 -3.24
C GLY A 255 -3.13 5.31 -4.18
N TYR A 256 -3.61 6.23 -5.02
CA TYR A 256 -2.74 7.04 -5.90
C TYR A 256 -1.75 7.91 -5.11
N ALA A 257 -2.19 8.50 -4.00
CA ALA A 257 -1.38 9.38 -3.17
C ALA A 257 -0.25 8.59 -2.50
N GLU A 258 -0.58 7.41 -1.95
CA GLU A 258 0.41 6.52 -1.34
C GLU A 258 1.44 6.03 -2.37
N ALA A 259 0.98 5.68 -3.58
CA ALA A 259 1.83 5.29 -4.69
C ALA A 259 2.83 6.41 -5.08
N LEU A 260 2.35 7.65 -5.20
CA LEU A 260 3.20 8.81 -5.52
C LEU A 260 4.27 9.03 -4.47
N LEU A 261 3.94 8.95 -3.18
CA LEU A 261 4.92 9.12 -2.10
C LEU A 261 5.97 8.01 -2.10
N ARG A 262 5.52 6.77 -2.30
CA ARG A 262 6.39 5.58 -2.20
C ARG A 262 7.34 5.44 -3.38
N PHE A 263 6.85 5.74 -4.58
CA PHE A 263 7.59 5.57 -5.82
C PHE A 263 8.01 6.91 -6.43
N LYS A 264 8.11 7.97 -5.62
CA LYS A 264 8.48 9.33 -6.07
C LYS A 264 9.80 9.41 -6.86
N ASP A 265 10.74 8.52 -6.58
CA ASP A 265 12.04 8.47 -7.26
C ASP A 265 11.99 7.68 -8.59
N VAL A 266 10.88 6.98 -8.84
CA VAL A 266 10.71 6.01 -9.94
C VAL A 266 9.56 6.39 -10.89
N ILE A 267 8.59 7.16 -10.40
CA ILE A 267 7.48 7.71 -11.19
C ILE A 267 7.97 9.02 -11.82
N GLU A 268 8.10 9.01 -13.14
CA GLU A 268 8.37 10.23 -13.92
C GLU A 268 7.13 11.15 -13.87
N ILE A 269 7.33 12.47 -13.99
CA ILE A 269 6.25 13.48 -13.92
C ILE A 269 5.07 13.08 -14.82
N ASP A 270 5.35 12.59 -16.02
CA ASP A 270 4.32 12.25 -17.03
C ASP A 270 3.34 11.17 -16.57
N TYR A 271 3.72 10.32 -15.60
CA TYR A 271 2.86 9.24 -15.09
C TYR A 271 2.01 9.68 -13.90
N THR A 272 2.43 10.70 -13.16
CA THR A 272 1.91 11.03 -11.81
C THR A 272 0.41 11.30 -11.73
N ALA A 273 -0.20 11.54 -12.88
CA ALA A 273 -1.57 11.96 -13.09
C ALA A 273 -2.53 10.86 -13.55
N ASN A 274 -2.01 9.71 -14.00
CA ASN A 274 -2.80 8.68 -14.69
C ASN A 274 -2.83 7.39 -13.87
N TYR A 275 -3.13 7.51 -12.57
CA TYR A 275 -3.32 6.34 -11.73
C TYR A 275 -4.56 5.57 -12.17
N ILE A 276 -4.45 4.25 -12.23
CA ILE A 276 -5.56 3.34 -12.42
C ILE A 276 -5.56 2.30 -11.31
N ASP A 277 -6.74 1.87 -10.90
CA ASP A 277 -6.86 0.79 -9.94
C ASP A 277 -6.27 -0.51 -10.49
N SER A 278 -5.92 -1.43 -9.60
CA SER A 278 -5.53 -2.77 -9.97
C SER A 278 -5.94 -3.77 -8.91
N ASP A 279 -6.34 -4.95 -9.36
CA ASP A 279 -6.47 -6.10 -8.47
C ASP A 279 -5.13 -6.83 -8.38
N SER A 280 -4.83 -7.37 -7.20
CA SER A 280 -3.60 -8.12 -6.96
C SER A 280 -3.81 -9.38 -6.13
N LEU A 281 -2.97 -10.37 -6.40
CA LEU A 281 -2.90 -11.63 -5.65
C LEU A 281 -1.44 -11.85 -5.27
N VAL A 282 -1.19 -12.26 -4.03
CA VAL A 282 0.13 -12.66 -3.57
C VAL A 282 0.02 -13.99 -2.84
N SER A 283 0.90 -14.93 -3.18
CA SER A 283 1.02 -16.25 -2.56
C SER A 283 2.49 -16.57 -2.33
N ILE A 284 2.81 -17.12 -1.16
CA ILE A 284 4.16 -17.55 -0.82
C ILE A 284 4.20 -19.06 -1.00
N ILE A 285 5.08 -19.54 -1.87
CA ILE A 285 5.22 -20.97 -2.15
C ILE A 285 6.68 -21.34 -1.93
N ARG A 286 6.88 -22.42 -1.18
CA ARG A 286 8.17 -23.06 -0.98
C ARG A 286 8.42 -24.04 -2.11
N ASP A 287 9.57 -23.90 -2.74
CA ASP A 287 10.06 -24.84 -3.75
C ASP A 287 10.75 -26.05 -3.08
N ASP A 288 10.89 -27.15 -3.82
CA ASP A 288 11.57 -28.38 -3.37
C ASP A 288 13.03 -28.14 -2.96
N SER A 289 13.69 -27.12 -3.53
CA SER A 289 15.02 -26.66 -3.10
C SER A 289 15.06 -26.09 -1.67
N GLY A 290 13.88 -25.81 -1.10
CA GLY A 290 13.70 -25.15 0.18
C GLY A 290 13.63 -23.63 0.11
N LEU A 291 13.85 -23.03 -1.07
CA LEU A 291 13.69 -21.60 -1.31
C LEU A 291 12.21 -21.20 -1.28
N PHE A 292 11.92 -20.01 -0.78
CA PHE A 292 10.59 -19.41 -0.87
C PHE A 292 10.52 -18.44 -2.04
N PHE A 293 9.41 -18.50 -2.76
CA PHE A 293 9.06 -17.57 -3.82
C PHE A 293 7.79 -16.83 -3.45
N VAL A 294 7.81 -15.52 -3.60
CA VAL A 294 6.61 -14.68 -3.57
C VAL A 294 6.07 -14.66 -4.99
N HIS A 295 5.02 -15.43 -5.22
CA HIS A 295 4.24 -15.42 -6.46
C HIS A 295 3.23 -14.29 -6.37
N TYR A 296 3.13 -13.50 -7.43
CA TYR A 296 2.13 -12.45 -7.48
C TYR A 296 1.50 -12.33 -8.86
N ALA A 297 0.26 -11.84 -8.85
CA ALA A 297 -0.49 -11.48 -10.05
C ALA A 297 -0.99 -10.05 -9.87
N VAL A 298 -0.93 -9.25 -10.93
CA VAL A 298 -1.49 -7.89 -10.96
C VAL A 298 -2.32 -7.72 -12.24
N GLN A 299 -3.54 -7.26 -12.07
CA GLN A 299 -4.47 -6.96 -13.16
C GLN A 299 -4.85 -5.49 -13.10
N PRO A 300 -4.38 -4.64 -14.04
CA PRO A 300 -4.85 -3.26 -14.12
C PRO A 300 -6.35 -3.23 -14.46
N ALA A 301 -7.10 -2.33 -13.82
CA ALA A 301 -8.54 -2.17 -14.02
C ALA A 301 -8.89 -1.75 -15.46
N LYS A 302 -7.93 -1.13 -16.15
CA LYS A 302 -8.06 -0.66 -17.53
C LYS A 302 -6.82 -1.05 -18.34
N LEU A 303 -7.04 -1.40 -19.60
CA LEU A 303 -5.98 -1.68 -20.57
C LEU A 303 -6.01 -0.65 -21.71
N SER A 304 -5.00 0.20 -21.76
CA SER A 304 -4.77 1.12 -22.88
C SER A 304 -3.64 0.60 -23.77
N LEU A 305 -3.89 0.56 -25.07
CA LEU A 305 -2.98 0.03 -26.09
C LEU A 305 -2.61 1.13 -27.09
N LEU A 306 -1.38 1.11 -27.61
CA LEU A 306 -1.03 1.86 -28.82
C LEU A 306 -1.50 1.07 -30.04
N SER A 307 -2.42 1.60 -30.81
CA SER A 307 -2.93 0.95 -32.02
C SER A 307 -2.43 1.68 -33.27
N HIS A 308 -1.89 0.93 -34.23
CA HIS A 308 -1.45 1.42 -35.53
C HIS A 308 -1.55 0.29 -36.58
N ASP A 309 -2.12 0.58 -37.75
CA ASP A 309 -2.24 -0.35 -38.89
C ASP A 309 -2.74 -1.76 -38.53
N GLY A 310 -3.86 -1.85 -37.81
CA GLY A 310 -4.47 -3.14 -37.42
C GLY A 310 -3.67 -3.94 -36.38
N LYS A 311 -2.58 -3.38 -35.85
CA LYS A 311 -1.80 -3.95 -34.74
C LYS A 311 -1.97 -3.10 -33.49
N ALA A 312 -1.82 -3.71 -32.33
CA ALA A 312 -1.73 -2.99 -31.07
C ALA A 312 -0.55 -3.48 -30.24
N SER A 313 0.05 -2.58 -29.47
CA SER A 313 1.14 -2.93 -28.54
C SER A 313 0.96 -2.25 -27.20
N VAL A 314 1.56 -2.85 -26.17
CA VAL A 314 1.71 -2.28 -24.84
C VAL A 314 3.02 -2.76 -24.24
N ASN A 315 3.66 -1.91 -23.44
CA ASN A 315 4.81 -2.31 -22.66
C ASN A 315 4.58 -1.96 -21.19
N PHE A 316 4.63 -2.98 -20.34
CA PHE A 316 4.53 -2.80 -18.90
C PHE A 316 5.93 -2.77 -18.27
N ALA A 317 6.21 -1.78 -17.44
CA ALA A 317 7.38 -1.73 -16.58
C ALA A 317 6.95 -1.95 -15.12
N LEU A 318 7.45 -3.01 -14.49
CA LEU A 318 7.19 -3.36 -13.11
C LEU A 318 8.38 -2.96 -12.25
N ASN A 319 8.13 -2.30 -11.14
CA ASN A 319 9.14 -1.94 -10.15
C ASN A 319 8.67 -2.46 -8.79
N GLY A 320 9.34 -3.50 -8.28
CA GLY A 320 8.98 -4.14 -7.01
C GLY A 320 9.97 -3.79 -5.92
N ILE A 321 9.46 -3.47 -4.73
CA ILE A 321 10.26 -3.13 -3.55
C ILE A 321 9.74 -3.94 -2.37
N VAL A 322 10.63 -4.69 -1.72
CA VAL A 322 10.37 -5.42 -0.48
C VAL A 322 11.13 -4.74 0.64
N THR A 323 10.40 -4.22 1.62
CA THR A 323 10.98 -3.57 2.82
C THR A 323 10.70 -4.35 4.08
N ALA A 324 11.65 -4.38 5.01
CA ALA A 324 11.43 -4.85 6.37
C ALA A 324 10.52 -3.88 7.15
N SER A 325 10.05 -4.29 8.33
CA SER A 325 9.17 -3.50 9.19
C SER A 325 9.77 -2.17 9.66
N ASP A 326 11.09 -2.05 9.68
CA ASP A 326 11.84 -0.84 10.03
C ASP A 326 12.10 0.10 8.82
N GLY A 327 11.58 -0.25 7.64
CA GLY A 327 11.71 0.52 6.41
C GLY A 327 12.97 0.21 5.59
N ARG A 328 13.89 -0.66 6.06
CA ARG A 328 15.05 -1.07 5.25
C ARG A 328 14.61 -1.81 4.00
N VAL A 329 15.15 -1.43 2.84
CA VAL A 329 14.94 -2.15 1.57
C VAL A 329 15.74 -3.45 1.59
N ILE A 330 15.04 -4.57 1.52
CA ILE A 330 15.61 -5.92 1.52
C ILE A 330 15.85 -6.39 0.09
N PHE A 331 14.87 -6.18 -0.78
CA PHE A 331 14.94 -6.57 -2.18
C PHE A 331 14.25 -5.56 -3.07
N GLN A 332 14.83 -5.28 -4.23
CA GLN A 332 14.25 -4.39 -5.24
C GLN A 332 14.60 -4.94 -6.61
N TYR A 333 13.68 -4.81 -7.57
CA TYR A 333 13.87 -5.27 -8.94
C TYR A 333 13.00 -4.49 -9.92
N ASP A 334 13.44 -4.49 -11.17
CA ASP A 334 12.73 -3.89 -12.29
C ASP A 334 12.60 -4.92 -13.43
N LYS A 335 11.41 -5.00 -14.05
CA LYS A 335 11.14 -5.94 -15.14
C LYS A 335 10.22 -5.31 -16.18
N THR A 336 10.45 -5.58 -17.46
CA THR A 336 9.58 -5.12 -18.55
C THR A 336 8.83 -6.27 -19.23
N PHE A 337 7.62 -6.01 -19.70
CA PHE A 337 6.75 -6.96 -20.40
C PHE A 337 6.22 -6.30 -21.66
N PRO A 338 6.99 -6.35 -22.77
CA PRO A 338 6.51 -5.91 -24.07
C PRO A 338 5.52 -6.94 -24.63
N LEU A 339 4.40 -6.47 -25.15
CA LEU A 339 3.32 -7.29 -25.68
C LEU A 339 2.80 -6.68 -26.99
N ASP A 340 2.62 -7.52 -27.99
CA ASP A 340 2.09 -7.17 -29.30
C ASP A 340 0.86 -8.03 -29.63
N PHE A 341 -0.14 -7.41 -30.24
CA PHE A 341 -1.43 -8.01 -30.58
C PHE A 341 -1.76 -7.79 -32.05
N GLY A 342 -2.19 -8.85 -32.73
CA GLY A 342 -2.78 -8.78 -34.07
C GLY A 342 -4.26 -8.40 -34.04
N GLU A 343 -4.82 -8.04 -35.20
CA GLU A 343 -6.18 -7.48 -35.35
C GLU A 343 -7.28 -8.27 -34.62
N GLY A 344 -7.30 -9.60 -34.75
CA GLY A 344 -8.29 -10.46 -34.08
C GLY A 344 -8.11 -10.62 -32.56
N GLN A 345 -6.95 -10.27 -32.01
CA GLN A 345 -6.67 -10.36 -30.56
C GLN A 345 -7.02 -9.07 -29.82
N ILE A 346 -7.09 -7.94 -30.52
CA ILE A 346 -7.27 -6.62 -29.91
C ILE A 346 -8.63 -6.51 -29.20
N GLU A 347 -9.70 -6.98 -29.84
CA GLU A 347 -11.04 -6.92 -29.26
C GLU A 347 -11.15 -7.81 -28.01
N ASP A 348 -10.60 -9.03 -28.09
CA ASP A 348 -10.60 -9.99 -26.98
C ASP A 348 -9.79 -9.48 -25.78
N VAL A 349 -8.59 -8.95 -25.99
CA VAL A 349 -7.75 -8.44 -24.90
C VAL A 349 -8.33 -7.16 -24.29
N ARG A 350 -9.03 -6.32 -25.07
CA ARG A 350 -9.75 -5.16 -24.54
C ARG A 350 -10.94 -5.57 -23.66
N LYS A 351 -11.62 -6.67 -24.00
CA LYS A 351 -12.75 -7.20 -23.21
C LYS A 351 -12.30 -7.94 -21.95
N THR A 352 -11.25 -8.75 -22.06
CA THR A 352 -10.81 -9.65 -20.99
C THR A 352 -9.70 -9.07 -20.10
N GLY A 353 -8.94 -8.11 -20.61
CA GLY A 353 -7.79 -7.52 -19.92
C GLY A 353 -6.56 -8.42 -19.92
N ILE A 354 -5.55 -8.00 -19.15
CA ILE A 354 -4.27 -8.70 -18.98
C ILE A 354 -4.03 -8.97 -17.50
N LEU A 355 -3.54 -10.16 -17.19
CA LEU A 355 -3.05 -10.54 -15.87
C LEU A 355 -1.54 -10.76 -15.96
N ILE A 356 -0.77 -9.92 -15.28
CA ILE A 356 0.69 -10.08 -15.24
C ILE A 356 1.04 -10.90 -14.03
N GLU A 357 1.69 -12.04 -14.26
CA GLU A 357 2.15 -12.94 -13.21
C GLU A 357 3.67 -13.02 -13.17
N ASP A 358 4.22 -13.07 -11.96
CA ASP A 358 5.65 -13.24 -11.76
C ASP A 358 5.92 -13.90 -10.41
N ALA A 359 7.18 -14.27 -10.19
CA ALA A 359 7.63 -14.64 -8.86
C ALA A 359 9.02 -14.07 -8.57
N ILE A 360 9.31 -13.89 -7.28
CA ILE A 360 10.61 -13.44 -6.79
C ILE A 360 11.07 -14.30 -5.62
N PRO A 361 12.36 -14.65 -5.54
CA PRO A 361 12.90 -15.33 -4.37
C PRO A 361 12.92 -14.37 -3.19
N LEU A 362 12.49 -14.84 -2.01
CA LEU A 362 12.53 -14.04 -0.80
C LEU A 362 12.96 -14.89 0.40
N VAL A 363 13.92 -14.39 1.17
CA VAL A 363 14.37 -15.04 2.41
C VAL A 363 13.31 -14.93 3.50
N SER A 364 13.43 -15.72 4.56
CA SER A 364 12.45 -15.72 5.65
C SER A 364 12.40 -14.40 6.41
N GLY A 365 11.19 -13.94 6.75
CA GLY A 365 10.97 -12.72 7.52
C GLY A 365 9.61 -12.08 7.26
N GLU A 366 9.36 -11.01 8.00
CA GLU A 366 8.16 -10.17 7.85
C GLU A 366 8.49 -8.96 7.00
N TYR A 367 7.77 -8.78 5.91
CA TYR A 367 8.02 -7.73 4.95
C TYR A 367 6.76 -7.03 4.49
N ASN A 368 6.97 -5.85 3.95
CA ASN A 368 6.00 -5.15 3.14
C ASN A 368 6.45 -5.20 1.68
N PHE A 369 5.62 -5.76 0.81
CA PHE A 369 5.86 -5.85 -0.62
C PHE A 369 5.01 -4.81 -1.35
N SER A 370 5.68 -3.83 -1.97
CA SER A 370 5.06 -2.81 -2.80
C SER A 370 5.43 -3.07 -4.26
N LEU A 371 4.46 -3.03 -5.18
CA LEU A 371 4.70 -3.13 -6.61
C LEU A 371 4.11 -1.92 -7.33
N LEU A 372 4.90 -1.30 -8.20
CA LEU A 372 4.47 -0.32 -9.19
C LEU A 372 4.39 -0.99 -10.56
N LEU A 373 3.27 -0.85 -11.25
CA LEU A 373 3.04 -1.27 -12.62
C LEU A 373 2.83 -0.03 -13.49
N LYS A 374 3.73 0.23 -14.45
CA LYS A 374 3.62 1.34 -15.41
C LYS A 374 3.27 0.81 -16.79
N ASN A 375 2.25 1.36 -17.43
CA ASN A 375 2.06 1.26 -18.87
C ASN A 375 2.90 2.35 -19.55
N THR A 376 4.04 1.98 -20.13
CA THR A 376 4.99 2.99 -20.64
C THR A 376 4.51 3.72 -21.89
N VAL A 377 3.45 3.20 -22.51
CA VAL A 377 2.82 3.71 -23.71
C VAL A 377 1.73 4.74 -23.36
N SER A 378 0.74 4.35 -22.56
CA SER A 378 -0.37 5.25 -22.18
C SER A 378 -0.03 6.19 -21.04
N LYS A 379 1.14 6.01 -20.41
CA LYS A 379 1.57 6.70 -19.19
C LYS A 379 0.66 6.47 -18.00
N GLU A 380 -0.20 5.45 -18.04
CA GLU A 380 -0.98 5.00 -16.88
C GLU A 380 -0.11 4.18 -15.94
N PHE A 381 -0.44 4.20 -14.64
CA PHE A 381 0.23 3.35 -13.67
C PHE A 381 -0.74 2.84 -12.61
N ALA A 382 -0.43 1.67 -12.04
CA ALA A 382 -1.14 1.09 -10.92
C ALA A 382 -0.12 0.66 -9.87
N SER A 383 -0.59 0.47 -8.64
CA SER A 383 0.26 -0.11 -7.61
C SER A 383 -0.55 -0.94 -6.62
N PHE A 384 0.12 -1.86 -5.95
CA PHE A 384 -0.44 -2.50 -4.78
C PHE A 384 0.60 -2.63 -3.67
N GLU A 385 0.11 -2.81 -2.45
CA GLU A 385 0.91 -3.11 -1.28
C GLU A 385 0.35 -4.31 -0.54
N LYS A 386 1.24 -5.22 -0.13
CA LYS A 386 0.87 -6.40 0.65
C LYS A 386 1.91 -6.68 1.73
N ARG A 387 1.45 -6.82 2.96
CA ARG A 387 2.24 -7.43 4.03
C ARG A 387 2.39 -8.92 3.77
N ILE A 388 3.62 -9.40 3.81
CA ILE A 388 3.96 -10.80 3.54
C ILE A 388 4.84 -11.35 4.67
N ALA A 389 4.52 -12.56 5.09
CA ALA A 389 5.22 -13.31 6.12
C ALA A 389 5.85 -14.54 5.49
N VAL A 390 7.16 -14.54 5.26
CA VAL A 390 7.88 -15.70 4.73
C VAL A 390 8.33 -16.57 5.91
N PRO A 391 7.85 -17.83 6.00
CA PRO A 391 8.16 -18.70 7.13
C PRO A 391 9.67 -18.84 7.38
N GLY A 392 10.05 -18.89 8.66
CA GLY A 392 11.43 -19.01 9.14
C GLY A 392 12.18 -20.24 8.62
N ALA A 393 13.51 -20.12 8.50
CA ALA A 393 14.42 -21.23 8.19
C ALA A 393 14.56 -22.29 9.32
N ARG A 394 13.69 -22.29 10.34
CA ARG A 394 13.54 -23.42 11.27
C ARG A 394 12.43 -24.34 10.74
N PRO A 395 12.73 -25.34 9.90
CA PRO A 395 11.76 -26.30 9.34
C PRO A 395 11.11 -27.23 10.39
N ALA A 396 11.08 -26.85 11.67
CA ALA A 396 10.55 -27.65 12.77
C ALA A 396 9.19 -27.16 13.27
N GLU A 397 8.75 -25.95 12.91
CA GLU A 397 7.43 -25.46 13.33
C GLU A 397 6.37 -25.92 12.32
N PHE A 398 5.51 -26.83 12.78
CA PHE A 398 4.36 -27.30 12.04
C PHE A 398 3.45 -26.12 11.67
N GLY A 399 3.09 -26.03 10.39
CA GLY A 399 2.27 -24.92 9.90
C GLY A 399 1.63 -25.20 8.56
N MET A 400 0.80 -24.25 8.11
CA MET A 400 0.09 -24.31 6.84
C MET A 400 0.15 -22.95 6.16
N SER A 401 0.36 -22.93 4.84
CA SER A 401 0.30 -21.69 4.07
C SER A 401 -1.14 -21.15 4.02
N PRO A 402 -1.34 -19.85 3.73
CA PRO A 402 -2.64 -19.35 3.30
C PRO A 402 -3.18 -20.14 2.11
N LEU A 403 -4.50 -20.17 1.96
CA LEU A 403 -5.16 -20.86 0.85
C LEU A 403 -5.00 -20.05 -0.44
N LEU A 404 -4.52 -20.71 -1.49
CA LEU A 404 -4.56 -20.20 -2.86
C LEU A 404 -5.72 -20.86 -3.59
N LEU A 405 -6.67 -20.03 -4.03
CA LEU A 405 -7.84 -20.49 -4.76
C LEU A 405 -7.64 -20.26 -6.26
N GLY A 406 -7.76 -21.32 -7.04
CA GLY A 406 -7.66 -21.30 -8.49
C GLY A 406 -8.93 -21.79 -9.18
N TYR A 407 -9.17 -21.34 -10.41
CA TYR A 407 -10.31 -21.80 -11.23
C TYR A 407 -9.94 -23.06 -12.03
N ARG A 408 -8.67 -23.47 -11.97
CA ARG A 408 -8.13 -24.67 -12.58
C ARG A 408 -6.82 -25.04 -11.88
N ALA A 409 -6.62 -26.32 -11.61
CA ALA A 409 -5.31 -26.89 -11.37
C ALA A 409 -4.95 -27.86 -12.50
N LYS A 410 -3.72 -27.78 -13.00
CA LYS A 410 -3.23 -28.66 -14.06
C LYS A 410 -1.94 -29.31 -13.59
N ARG A 411 -1.95 -30.64 -13.54
CA ARG A 411 -0.72 -31.42 -13.40
C ARG A 411 0.04 -31.35 -14.73
N LEU A 412 1.26 -30.84 -14.66
CA LEU A 412 2.19 -30.79 -15.76
C LEU A 412 3.24 -31.88 -15.55
N PRO A 413 3.78 -32.49 -16.63
CA PRO A 413 4.94 -33.34 -16.50
C PRO A 413 6.05 -32.61 -15.75
N ALA A 414 6.95 -33.36 -15.11
CA ALA A 414 8.19 -32.82 -14.54
C ALA A 414 9.13 -32.31 -15.66
N ALA A 415 8.69 -31.28 -16.38
CA ALA A 415 9.47 -30.48 -17.32
C ALA A 415 10.51 -29.70 -16.51
N PRO A 416 11.67 -29.35 -17.10
CA PRO A 416 12.86 -28.98 -16.36
C PRO A 416 12.55 -27.86 -15.35
N ARG A 417 13.17 -27.97 -14.17
CA ARG A 417 13.07 -27.26 -12.87
C ARG A 417 12.82 -25.73 -12.84
N GLN A 418 12.49 -25.10 -13.96
CA GLN A 418 12.18 -23.68 -14.10
C GLN A 418 11.05 -23.27 -13.16
N VAL A 419 11.27 -22.16 -12.45
CA VAL A 419 10.26 -21.57 -11.60
C VAL A 419 9.25 -20.82 -12.48
N LYS A 420 7.97 -21.15 -12.31
CA LYS A 420 6.85 -20.47 -12.98
C LYS A 420 5.94 -19.84 -11.93
N PRO A 421 5.31 -18.68 -12.21
CA PRO A 421 4.31 -18.11 -11.32
C PRO A 421 3.17 -19.10 -11.04
N PHE A 422 2.73 -19.15 -9.77
CA PHE A 422 1.67 -20.04 -9.26
C PHE A 422 1.83 -21.54 -9.61
N ARG A 423 3.08 -22.00 -9.71
CA ARG A 423 3.42 -23.41 -9.84
C ARG A 423 4.06 -23.93 -8.56
N ALA A 424 3.56 -25.05 -8.05
CA ALA A 424 4.13 -25.80 -6.93
C ALA A 424 4.39 -27.24 -7.40
N GLY A 425 5.65 -27.67 -7.42
CA GLY A 425 6.04 -28.97 -7.96
C GLY A 425 5.53 -29.23 -9.39
N ASP A 426 4.74 -30.28 -9.56
CA ASP A 426 4.12 -30.67 -10.83
C ASP A 426 2.80 -29.94 -11.11
N ILE A 427 2.31 -29.08 -10.20
CA ILE A 427 0.99 -28.47 -10.27
C ILE A 427 1.09 -27.00 -10.69
N GLN A 428 0.48 -26.65 -11.81
CA GLN A 428 0.19 -25.26 -12.18
C GLN A 428 -1.22 -24.89 -11.70
N ILE A 429 -1.33 -23.83 -10.92
CA ILE A 429 -2.61 -23.28 -10.48
C ILE A 429 -2.91 -22.05 -11.33
N SER A 430 -4.10 -22.00 -11.92
CA SER A 430 -4.59 -20.82 -12.61
C SER A 430 -5.53 -20.07 -11.67
N CYS A 431 -5.14 -18.86 -11.29
CA CYS A 431 -5.83 -18.05 -10.29
C CYS A 431 -6.05 -16.62 -10.79
N GLN A 432 -6.95 -15.89 -10.14
CA GLN A 432 -7.21 -14.49 -10.43
C GLN A 432 -7.45 -13.74 -9.11
N PRO A 433 -6.93 -12.50 -8.96
CA PRO A 433 -7.10 -11.69 -7.75
C PRO A 433 -8.51 -11.61 -7.17
N GLY A 434 -9.53 -11.42 -8.02
CA GLY A 434 -10.92 -11.24 -7.57
C GLY A 434 -11.56 -12.49 -6.93
N ARG A 435 -10.96 -13.68 -7.05
CA ARG A 435 -11.49 -14.96 -6.53
C ARG A 435 -12.97 -15.20 -6.88
N THR A 436 -13.36 -14.74 -8.07
CA THR A 436 -14.68 -14.97 -8.66
C THR A 436 -14.59 -16.14 -9.60
N PHE A 437 -15.47 -17.11 -9.36
CA PHE A 437 -15.53 -18.37 -10.08
C PHE A 437 -16.87 -18.50 -10.79
N ALA A 438 -16.86 -19.02 -12.00
CA ALA A 438 -18.07 -19.33 -12.73
C ALA A 438 -18.71 -20.61 -12.18
N SER A 439 -20.03 -20.71 -12.21
CA SER A 439 -20.74 -21.91 -11.73
C SER A 439 -20.37 -23.18 -12.52
N GLY A 440 -19.87 -23.05 -13.75
CA GLY A 440 -19.39 -24.17 -14.57
C GLY A 440 -17.97 -24.65 -14.23
N GLU A 441 -17.21 -23.91 -13.42
CA GLU A 441 -15.81 -24.20 -13.10
C GLU A 441 -15.64 -25.19 -11.94
N THR A 442 -14.39 -25.57 -11.70
CA THR A 442 -13.96 -26.38 -10.55
C THR A 442 -13.01 -25.55 -9.71
N LEU A 443 -13.36 -25.35 -8.44
CA LEU A 443 -12.51 -24.64 -7.49
C LEU A 443 -11.33 -25.54 -7.10
N ALA A 444 -10.13 -25.12 -7.46
CA ALA A 444 -8.89 -25.71 -6.97
C ALA A 444 -8.47 -24.99 -5.67
N VAL A 445 -8.36 -25.75 -4.58
CA VAL A 445 -7.89 -25.29 -3.27
C VAL A 445 -6.47 -25.80 -3.08
N PHE A 446 -5.50 -24.89 -3.11
CA PHE A 446 -4.09 -25.19 -2.84
C PHE A 446 -3.61 -24.62 -1.51
N PHE A 447 -2.79 -25.40 -0.81
CA PHE A 447 -1.99 -24.94 0.32
C PHE A 447 -0.78 -25.85 0.53
N GLN A 448 0.24 -25.33 1.18
CA GLN A 448 1.40 -26.11 1.62
C GLN A 448 1.30 -26.42 3.11
N VAL A 449 1.69 -27.63 3.49
CA VAL A 449 1.92 -28.00 4.89
C VAL A 449 3.41 -28.05 5.16
N PHE A 450 3.83 -27.40 6.24
CA PHE A 450 5.22 -27.36 6.70
C PHE A 450 5.37 -28.25 7.93
N ALA A 451 6.47 -29.03 7.99
CA ALA A 451 6.88 -29.81 9.16
C ALA A 451 5.76 -30.67 9.80
N MET A 452 4.96 -31.38 8.98
CA MET A 452 3.83 -32.20 9.46
C MET A 452 4.32 -33.32 10.41
N PRO A 453 3.82 -33.41 11.66
CA PRO A 453 4.17 -34.49 12.57
C PRO A 453 3.68 -35.87 12.06
N ASP A 454 4.50 -36.91 12.21
CA ASP A 454 4.19 -38.26 11.71
C ASP A 454 2.88 -38.85 12.26
N ASP A 455 2.58 -38.62 13.54
CA ASP A 455 1.34 -39.10 14.15
C ASP A 455 0.11 -38.36 13.58
N LEU A 456 0.21 -37.05 13.36
CA LEU A 456 -0.83 -36.27 12.71
C LEU A 456 -1.02 -36.76 11.28
N ARG A 457 0.06 -36.99 10.55
CA ARG A 457 0.04 -37.52 9.18
C ARG A 457 -0.70 -38.87 9.09
N ARG A 458 -0.41 -39.80 10.02
CA ARG A 458 -0.97 -41.15 10.02
C ARG A 458 -2.44 -41.21 10.41
N THR A 459 -2.85 -40.35 11.35
CA THR A 459 -4.15 -40.50 12.04
C THR A 459 -5.11 -39.32 11.85
N GLY A 460 -4.61 -38.17 11.42
CA GLY A 460 -5.39 -36.95 11.26
C GLY A 460 -6.15 -36.85 9.95
N ARG A 461 -6.94 -35.78 9.83
CA ARG A 461 -7.80 -35.47 8.65
C ARG A 461 -7.68 -34.00 8.28
N ALA A 462 -7.79 -33.70 6.99
CA ALA A 462 -8.04 -32.35 6.49
C ALA A 462 -9.55 -32.17 6.29
N GLU A 463 -10.12 -31.18 6.95
CA GLU A 463 -11.53 -30.80 6.88
C GLU A 463 -11.67 -29.52 6.06
N PHE A 464 -12.54 -29.55 5.05
CA PHE A 464 -12.89 -28.43 4.18
C PHE A 464 -14.33 -28.03 4.46
N VAL A 465 -14.53 -26.89 5.12
CA VAL A 465 -15.85 -26.37 5.48
C VAL A 465 -16.14 -25.13 4.64
N PHE A 466 -17.20 -25.20 3.83
CA PHE A 466 -17.73 -24.09 3.06
C PHE A 466 -18.89 -23.47 3.82
N GLU A 467 -18.79 -22.17 4.12
CA GLU A 467 -19.82 -21.39 4.78
C GLU A 467 -20.47 -20.43 3.78
N ARG A 468 -21.80 -20.32 3.84
CA ARG A 468 -22.63 -19.41 3.06
C ARG A 468 -23.52 -18.64 4.01
N GLN A 469 -23.49 -17.30 3.98
CA GLN A 469 -24.26 -16.44 4.89
C GLN A 469 -24.04 -16.79 6.38
N GLY A 470 -22.81 -17.17 6.74
CA GLY A 470 -22.44 -17.55 8.11
C GLY A 470 -22.93 -18.93 8.56
N ARG A 471 -23.45 -19.76 7.65
CA ARG A 471 -23.89 -21.15 7.95
C ARG A 471 -23.10 -22.14 7.12
N GLU A 472 -22.83 -23.32 7.67
CA GLU A 472 -22.22 -24.43 6.93
C GLU A 472 -23.10 -24.84 5.74
N PHE A 473 -22.50 -24.87 4.56
CA PHE A 473 -23.12 -25.27 3.29
C PHE A 473 -22.65 -26.64 2.84
N LEU A 474 -21.33 -26.88 2.88
CA LEU A 474 -20.72 -28.14 2.49
C LEU A 474 -19.53 -28.44 3.39
N ARG A 475 -19.36 -29.73 3.73
CA ARG A 475 -18.20 -30.26 4.44
C ARG A 475 -17.61 -31.41 3.65
N SER A 476 -16.30 -31.42 3.50
CA SER A 476 -15.53 -32.54 2.95
C SER A 476 -14.37 -32.88 3.86
N GLU A 477 -14.05 -34.16 4.00
CA GLU A 477 -12.95 -34.64 4.85
C GLU A 477 -12.08 -35.63 4.09
N VAL A 478 -10.76 -35.44 4.17
CA VAL A 478 -9.78 -36.32 3.54
C VAL A 478 -8.76 -36.77 4.58
N PRO A 479 -8.45 -38.07 4.71
CA PRO A 479 -7.40 -38.53 5.61
C PRO A 479 -6.04 -37.92 5.22
N LEU A 480 -5.28 -37.42 6.20
CA LEU A 480 -4.01 -36.75 5.89
C LEU A 480 -3.06 -37.70 5.18
N LYS A 481 -3.00 -38.97 5.59
CA LYS A 481 -2.18 -40.02 4.97
C LYS A 481 -2.36 -40.19 3.45
N ASP A 482 -3.48 -39.73 2.89
CA ASP A 482 -3.82 -39.85 1.46
C ASP A 482 -3.47 -38.57 0.66
N LEU A 483 -3.11 -37.47 1.33
CA LEU A 483 -2.69 -36.21 0.69
C LEU A 483 -1.19 -36.17 0.40
N PRO A 484 -0.67 -35.31 -0.47
CA PRO A 484 0.78 -35.08 -0.55
C PRO A 484 1.37 -34.58 0.78
N ALA A 485 2.68 -34.75 0.99
CA ALA A 485 3.35 -34.36 2.23
C ALA A 485 3.45 -32.84 2.42
N MET A 486 3.61 -32.10 1.32
CA MET A 486 3.76 -30.64 1.31
C MET A 486 2.67 -29.99 0.46
N ASP A 487 2.69 -30.20 -0.86
CA ASP A 487 1.83 -29.51 -1.84
C ASP A 487 0.44 -30.16 -1.95
N VAL A 488 -0.53 -29.65 -1.19
CA VAL A 488 -1.89 -30.19 -1.19
C VAL A 488 -2.77 -29.42 -2.18
N VAL A 489 -3.44 -30.15 -3.09
CA VAL A 489 -4.50 -29.62 -3.96
C VAL A 489 -5.75 -30.47 -3.80
N GLN A 490 -6.89 -29.82 -3.61
CA GLN A 490 -8.21 -30.45 -3.67
C GLN A 490 -9.12 -29.68 -4.62
N GLU A 491 -9.94 -30.39 -5.38
CA GLU A 491 -10.80 -29.83 -6.42
C GLU A 491 -12.28 -30.02 -6.07
N PHE A 492 -13.06 -28.95 -6.17
CA PHE A 492 -14.48 -28.93 -5.85
C PHE A 492 -15.29 -28.37 -7.02
N PRO A 493 -16.08 -29.19 -7.73
CA PRO A 493 -16.94 -28.70 -8.80
C PRO A 493 -17.97 -27.69 -8.28
N LEU A 494 -18.08 -26.53 -8.93
CA LEU A 494 -18.97 -25.45 -8.47
C LEU A 494 -20.39 -25.54 -9.02
N ARG A 495 -20.70 -26.56 -9.84
CA ARG A 495 -22.02 -26.73 -10.47
C ARG A 495 -23.18 -26.84 -9.47
N THR A 496 -22.89 -27.30 -8.26
CA THR A 496 -23.87 -27.44 -7.17
C THR A 496 -23.85 -26.28 -6.18
N PHE A 497 -22.96 -25.29 -6.35
CA PHE A 497 -22.87 -24.11 -5.49
C PHE A 497 -23.78 -23.01 -6.05
N PRO A 498 -24.83 -22.59 -5.32
CA PRO A 498 -25.62 -21.44 -5.73
C PRO A 498 -24.78 -20.16 -5.79
N PRO A 499 -25.11 -19.18 -6.65
CA PRO A 499 -24.41 -17.92 -6.70
C PRO A 499 -24.52 -17.17 -5.36
N ASP A 500 -23.37 -16.93 -4.73
CA ASP A 500 -23.28 -16.21 -3.44
C ASP A 500 -21.80 -15.94 -3.10
N TYR A 501 -21.60 -15.26 -1.97
CA TYR A 501 -20.32 -15.16 -1.28
C TYR A 501 -20.13 -16.37 -0.35
N TYR A 502 -18.96 -16.98 -0.44
CA TYR A 502 -18.59 -18.15 0.34
C TYR A 502 -17.31 -17.89 1.12
N LYS A 503 -17.24 -18.50 2.30
CA LYS A 503 -16.00 -18.62 3.08
C LYS A 503 -15.59 -20.08 3.14
N LEU A 504 -14.39 -20.40 2.69
CA LEU A 504 -13.79 -21.72 2.85
C LEU A 504 -12.87 -21.70 4.07
N ARG A 505 -13.05 -22.64 4.99
CA ARG A 505 -12.14 -22.94 6.09
C ARG A 505 -11.55 -24.33 5.91
N VAL A 506 -10.22 -24.41 5.84
CA VAL A 506 -9.48 -25.68 5.83
C VAL A 506 -8.84 -25.89 7.19
N THR A 507 -9.11 -27.02 7.82
CA THR A 507 -8.58 -27.35 9.14
C THR A 507 -7.92 -28.73 9.14
N LEU A 508 -6.67 -28.81 9.56
CA LEU A 508 -6.02 -30.10 9.83
C LEU A 508 -6.32 -30.49 11.28
N ARG A 509 -6.92 -31.67 11.48
CA ARG A 509 -7.30 -32.20 12.80
C ARG A 509 -6.53 -33.47 13.15
N ASP A 510 -6.28 -33.67 14.44
CA ASP A 510 -5.76 -34.92 14.96
C ASP A 510 -6.85 -36.00 15.12
N ALA A 511 -6.46 -37.19 15.58
CA ALA A 511 -7.37 -38.31 15.82
C ALA A 511 -8.44 -38.04 16.88
N GLN A 512 -8.23 -37.05 17.76
CA GLN A 512 -9.19 -36.61 18.78
C GLN A 512 -10.04 -35.42 18.31
N ALA A 513 -10.02 -35.12 17.00
CA ALA A 513 -10.70 -33.99 16.37
C ALA A 513 -10.25 -32.60 16.87
N ARG A 514 -9.11 -32.51 17.55
CA ARG A 514 -8.53 -31.22 17.95
C ARG A 514 -7.93 -30.53 16.74
N THR A 515 -8.14 -29.23 16.66
CA THR A 515 -7.58 -28.38 15.61
C THR A 515 -6.06 -28.29 15.77
N ALA A 516 -5.32 -28.70 14.75
CA ALA A 516 -3.87 -28.56 14.70
C ALA A 516 -3.47 -27.25 14.01
N VAL A 517 -4.04 -26.97 12.82
CA VAL A 517 -3.84 -25.72 12.09
C VAL A 517 -5.05 -25.43 11.21
N THR A 518 -5.35 -24.16 10.98
CA THR A 518 -6.47 -23.69 10.17
C THR A 518 -6.04 -22.55 9.26
N ALA A 519 -6.60 -22.51 8.05
CA ALA A 519 -6.53 -21.36 7.15
C ALA A 519 -7.90 -21.15 6.50
N ASP A 520 -8.20 -19.91 6.16
CA ASP A 520 -9.45 -19.56 5.50
C ASP A 520 -9.25 -18.64 4.30
N ALA A 521 -10.22 -18.68 3.39
CA ALA A 521 -10.28 -17.81 2.24
C ALA A 521 -11.72 -17.57 1.80
N ASP A 522 -12.02 -16.32 1.45
CA ASP A 522 -13.30 -15.95 0.86
C ASP A 522 -13.24 -16.04 -0.67
N PHE A 523 -14.37 -16.39 -1.28
CA PHE A 523 -14.55 -16.43 -2.73
C PHE A 523 -16.00 -16.18 -3.14
N VAL A 524 -16.21 -15.90 -4.43
CA VAL A 524 -17.53 -15.63 -5.00
C VAL A 524 -17.85 -16.67 -6.07
N VAL A 525 -19.06 -17.21 -6.03
CA VAL A 525 -19.63 -17.99 -7.13
C VAL A 525 -20.55 -17.09 -7.93
N SER A 526 -20.22 -16.87 -9.20
CA SER A 526 -21.00 -16.06 -10.13
C SER A 526 -22.23 -16.80 -10.64
N PRO A 527 -23.34 -16.09 -10.95
CA PRO A 527 -24.47 -16.68 -11.66
C PRO A 527 -24.14 -17.09 -13.09
N LEU A 528 -23.03 -16.60 -13.66
CA LEU A 528 -22.58 -16.97 -14.99
C LEU A 528 -22.02 -18.39 -15.00
N ALA A 529 -22.33 -19.15 -16.05
CA ALA A 529 -21.77 -20.48 -16.28
C ALA A 529 -20.29 -20.42 -16.67
N GLU A 530 -19.90 -19.37 -17.39
CA GLU A 530 -18.53 -19.09 -17.82
C GLU A 530 -18.20 -17.61 -17.60
N ILE A 531 -16.95 -17.34 -17.24
CA ILE A 531 -16.41 -15.98 -17.10
C ILE A 531 -15.21 -15.86 -18.01
N PRO A 532 -15.14 -14.86 -18.90
CA PRO A 532 -13.95 -14.59 -19.70
C PRO A 532 -12.74 -14.36 -18.78
N ARG A 533 -11.66 -15.11 -19.01
CA ARG A 533 -10.41 -14.99 -18.23
C ARG A 533 -9.43 -14.05 -18.93
N PRO A 534 -8.68 -13.22 -18.17
CA PRO A 534 -7.70 -12.30 -18.74
C PRO A 534 -6.56 -13.06 -19.42
N TRP A 535 -5.86 -12.38 -20.32
CA TRP A 535 -4.65 -12.90 -20.94
C TRP A 535 -3.52 -12.95 -19.90
N VAL A 536 -3.05 -14.15 -19.59
CA VAL A 536 -1.97 -14.35 -18.62
C VAL A 536 -0.61 -14.12 -19.29
N VAL A 537 0.14 -13.19 -18.75
CA VAL A 537 1.49 -12.86 -19.18
C VAL A 537 2.44 -13.14 -18.03
N ALA A 538 3.34 -14.10 -18.22
CA ALA A 538 4.24 -14.57 -17.18
C ALA A 538 5.68 -14.69 -17.67
N LYS A 539 6.64 -14.40 -16.79
CA LYS A 539 8.05 -14.71 -17.03
C LYS A 539 8.39 -16.06 -16.41
N VAL A 540 9.05 -16.90 -17.21
CA VAL A 540 9.63 -18.15 -16.73
C VAL A 540 11.03 -17.85 -16.21
N MET A 541 11.31 -18.25 -14.98
CA MET A 541 12.59 -18.01 -14.34
C MET A 541 13.51 -19.23 -14.46
N PRO A 542 14.83 -19.04 -14.23
CA PRO A 542 15.76 -20.16 -14.15
C PRO A 542 15.34 -21.19 -13.09
N PRO A 543 15.85 -22.43 -13.20
CA PRO A 543 15.68 -23.43 -12.17
C PRO A 543 16.14 -23.00 -10.78
N ALA A 544 15.43 -23.44 -9.72
CA ALA A 544 15.71 -23.03 -8.34
C ALA A 544 17.13 -23.39 -7.83
N ASP A 545 17.85 -24.31 -8.50
CA ASP A 545 19.25 -24.64 -8.23
C ASP A 545 20.26 -23.69 -8.91
N ASN A 546 19.79 -22.71 -9.68
CA ASN A 546 20.63 -21.71 -10.33
C ASN A 546 21.36 -20.82 -9.30
N ALA A 547 22.65 -20.58 -9.53
CA ALA A 547 23.52 -19.76 -8.68
C ALA A 547 22.98 -18.34 -8.40
N MET A 548 22.19 -17.80 -9.33
CA MET A 548 21.49 -16.52 -9.17
C MET A 548 20.67 -16.47 -7.89
N TYR A 549 20.01 -17.55 -7.49
CA TYR A 549 19.19 -17.56 -6.28
C TYR A 549 20.03 -17.48 -5.01
N ALA A 550 21.22 -18.10 -4.98
CA ALA A 550 22.16 -17.92 -3.88
C ALA A 550 22.67 -16.46 -3.81
N TYR A 551 22.92 -15.83 -4.95
CA TYR A 551 23.30 -14.42 -5.02
C TYR A 551 22.18 -13.51 -4.46
N LEU A 552 20.95 -13.69 -4.94
CA LEU A 552 19.81 -12.89 -4.51
C LEU A 552 19.49 -13.09 -3.03
N ALA A 553 19.42 -14.34 -2.57
CA ALA A 553 19.16 -14.65 -1.16
C ALA A 553 20.30 -14.17 -0.24
N GLY A 554 21.56 -14.32 -0.66
CA GLY A 554 22.71 -13.85 0.10
C GLY A 554 22.69 -12.33 0.32
N GLY A 555 22.42 -11.56 -0.74
CA GLY A 555 22.26 -10.11 -0.62
C GLY A 555 21.09 -9.69 0.29
N GLN A 556 19.97 -10.43 0.23
CA GLN A 556 18.83 -10.20 1.11
C GLN A 556 19.16 -10.50 2.58
N LEU A 557 19.84 -11.61 2.90
CA LEU A 557 20.24 -11.95 4.27
C LEU A 557 21.19 -10.91 4.86
N VAL A 558 22.20 -10.46 4.11
CA VAL A 558 23.12 -9.39 4.55
C VAL A 558 22.34 -8.11 4.89
N LYS A 559 21.35 -7.74 4.07
CA LYS A 559 20.48 -6.57 4.32
C LYS A 559 19.52 -6.78 5.49
N ALA A 560 19.03 -7.99 5.68
CA ALA A 560 18.17 -8.37 6.81
C ALA A 560 18.94 -8.35 8.14
N GLY A 561 20.25 -8.60 8.12
CA GLY A 561 21.14 -8.55 9.29
C GLY A 561 21.90 -9.86 9.55
N ASP A 562 21.52 -10.94 8.87
CA ASP A 562 22.25 -12.21 8.89
C ASP A 562 23.45 -12.14 7.94
N ARG A 563 24.54 -11.56 8.45
CA ARG A 563 25.75 -11.34 7.67
C ARG A 563 26.47 -12.64 7.35
N ASP A 564 26.49 -13.59 8.27
CA ASP A 564 27.22 -14.84 8.13
C ASP A 564 26.53 -15.74 7.10
N GLY A 565 25.24 -16.01 7.27
CA GLY A 565 24.45 -16.79 6.31
C GLY A 565 24.40 -16.13 4.93
N GLY A 566 24.31 -14.79 4.90
CA GLY A 566 24.39 -14.02 3.65
C GLY A 566 25.74 -14.19 2.94
N GLY A 567 26.84 -14.12 3.66
CA GLY A 567 28.19 -14.33 3.14
C GLY A 567 28.41 -15.72 2.56
N GLU A 568 27.90 -16.76 3.22
CA GLU A 568 27.97 -18.13 2.73
C GLU A 568 27.27 -18.31 1.39
N LEU A 569 26.07 -17.74 1.25
CA LEU A 569 25.31 -17.80 0.00
C LEU A 569 25.97 -16.99 -1.13
N LEU A 570 26.51 -15.81 -0.83
CA LEU A 570 27.27 -15.02 -1.81
C LEU A 570 28.53 -15.76 -2.27
N ALA A 571 29.26 -16.39 -1.35
CA ALA A 571 30.41 -17.24 -1.67
C ALA A 571 30.00 -18.43 -2.55
N LYS A 572 28.87 -19.07 -2.24
CA LYS A 572 28.30 -20.17 -3.04
C LYS A 572 27.97 -19.70 -4.47
N ALA A 573 27.35 -18.53 -4.62
CA ALA A 573 27.01 -17.97 -5.93
C ALA A 573 28.27 -17.68 -6.76
N TYR A 574 29.28 -17.02 -6.16
CA TYR A 574 30.55 -16.75 -6.82
C TYR A 574 31.28 -18.03 -7.24
N ARG A 575 31.39 -19.03 -6.36
CA ARG A 575 32.03 -20.32 -6.70
C ARG A 575 31.35 -21.03 -7.86
N ALA A 576 30.01 -20.93 -7.94
CA ALA A 576 29.25 -21.55 -9.01
C ALA A 576 29.44 -20.84 -10.36
N ASN A 577 29.71 -19.53 -10.38
CA ASN A 577 30.06 -18.80 -11.59
C ASN A 577 31.03 -17.64 -11.31
N PRO A 578 32.36 -17.90 -11.27
CA PRO A 578 33.36 -16.90 -10.92
C PRO A 578 33.51 -15.76 -11.93
N ASN A 579 33.01 -15.95 -13.16
CA ASN A 579 33.10 -14.96 -14.24
C ASN A 579 31.92 -13.97 -14.24
N MET A 580 30.93 -14.16 -13.36
CA MET A 580 29.83 -13.21 -13.20
C MET A 580 30.25 -12.07 -12.29
N LEU A 581 30.42 -10.89 -12.87
CA LEU A 581 30.84 -9.68 -12.17
C LEU A 581 29.95 -9.38 -10.95
N ASP A 582 28.63 -9.52 -11.08
CA ASP A 582 27.68 -9.23 -10.00
C ASP A 582 27.90 -10.13 -8.77
N TYR A 583 28.26 -11.39 -8.99
CA TYR A 583 28.50 -12.34 -7.91
C TYR A 583 29.84 -12.04 -7.25
N ALA A 584 30.87 -11.74 -8.05
CA ALA A 584 32.19 -11.34 -7.56
C ALA A 584 32.13 -10.04 -6.75
N LEU A 585 31.40 -9.03 -7.23
CA LEU A 585 31.19 -7.76 -6.55
C LEU A 585 30.51 -7.94 -5.21
N ALA A 586 29.32 -8.55 -5.17
CA ALA A 586 28.58 -8.70 -3.92
C ALA A 586 29.34 -9.54 -2.89
N TYR A 587 30.03 -10.61 -3.33
CA TYR A 587 30.87 -11.39 -2.43
C TYR A 587 32.07 -10.60 -1.90
N SER A 588 32.70 -9.79 -2.76
CA SER A 588 33.86 -8.97 -2.37
C SER A 588 33.47 -7.81 -1.45
N GLU A 589 32.31 -7.19 -1.64
CA GLU A 589 31.77 -6.20 -0.70
C GLU A 589 31.56 -6.80 0.70
N TRP A 590 31.05 -8.03 0.76
CA TRP A 590 30.92 -8.76 2.02
C TRP A 590 32.30 -9.08 2.64
N LEU A 591 33.27 -9.52 1.84
CA LEU A 591 34.65 -9.78 2.31
C LEU A 591 35.32 -8.51 2.85
N VAL A 592 35.18 -7.37 2.16
CA VAL A 592 35.73 -6.07 2.60
C VAL A 592 35.13 -5.64 3.94
N ARG A 593 33.82 -5.84 4.14
CA ARG A 593 33.16 -5.57 5.43
C ARG A 593 33.56 -6.54 6.54
N SER A 594 34.05 -7.71 6.16
CA SER A 594 34.60 -8.74 7.06
C SER A 594 36.12 -8.62 7.22
N GLU A 595 36.72 -7.51 6.74
CA GLU A 595 38.15 -7.20 6.79
C GLU A 595 39.05 -8.20 6.02
N GLU A 596 38.47 -9.01 5.13
CA GLU A 596 39.17 -9.99 4.30
C GLU A 596 39.68 -9.38 2.97
N TYR A 597 40.43 -8.29 3.07
CA TYR A 597 40.83 -7.46 1.92
C TYR A 597 41.65 -8.19 0.86
N ALA A 598 42.53 -9.11 1.25
CA ALA A 598 43.34 -9.90 0.32
C ALA A 598 42.46 -10.78 -0.58
N ARG A 599 41.52 -11.52 0.03
CA ARG A 599 40.58 -12.37 -0.72
C ARG A 599 39.65 -11.55 -1.60
N ALA A 600 39.15 -10.41 -1.10
CA ALA A 600 38.32 -9.52 -1.90
C ALA A 600 39.06 -9.02 -3.15
N LYS A 601 40.35 -8.66 -2.99
CA LYS A 601 41.20 -8.26 -4.10
C LYS A 601 41.40 -9.40 -5.11
N ASP A 602 41.66 -10.61 -4.65
CA ASP A 602 41.84 -11.78 -5.53
C ASP A 602 40.58 -12.06 -6.36
N VAL A 603 39.41 -11.97 -5.73
CA VAL A 603 38.10 -12.18 -6.39
C VAL A 603 37.84 -11.12 -7.47
N LEU A 604 38.19 -9.85 -7.22
CA LEU A 604 37.93 -8.74 -8.14
C LEU A 604 39.01 -8.51 -9.19
N SER A 605 40.24 -8.99 -8.98
CA SER A 605 41.38 -8.77 -9.89
C SER A 605 41.09 -9.15 -11.35
N PRO A 606 40.40 -10.27 -11.67
CA PRO A 606 39.99 -10.60 -13.03
C PRO A 606 39.11 -9.55 -13.71
N PHE A 607 38.39 -8.73 -12.93
CA PHE A 607 37.46 -7.72 -13.40
C PHE A 607 38.05 -6.29 -13.42
N SER A 608 39.32 -6.12 -13.05
CA SER A 608 40.01 -4.81 -13.00
C SER A 608 39.96 -4.01 -14.30
N LYS A 609 39.85 -4.69 -15.45
CA LYS A 609 39.76 -4.08 -16.78
C LYS A 609 38.33 -4.02 -17.35
N ALA A 610 37.32 -4.43 -16.60
CA ALA A 610 35.94 -4.38 -17.07
C ALA A 610 35.58 -2.94 -17.47
N THR A 611 35.03 -2.77 -18.67
CA THR A 611 34.70 -1.47 -19.27
C THR A 611 33.22 -1.11 -19.17
N GLY A 612 32.42 -1.96 -18.51
CA GLY A 612 31.00 -1.69 -18.26
C GLY A 612 30.76 -0.60 -17.22
N GLU A 613 29.50 -0.21 -17.04
CA GLU A 613 29.04 0.88 -16.14
C GLU A 613 29.35 0.65 -14.65
N LYS A 614 29.72 -0.58 -14.26
CA LYS A 614 30.04 -0.93 -12.87
C LYS A 614 31.49 -0.58 -12.51
N HIS A 615 31.77 0.72 -12.46
CA HIS A 615 33.08 1.25 -12.04
C HIS A 615 33.41 0.96 -10.56
N GLU A 616 32.43 0.52 -9.77
CA GLU A 616 32.56 0.11 -8.36
C GLU A 616 33.69 -0.90 -8.11
N VAL A 617 34.00 -1.77 -9.10
CA VAL A 617 35.13 -2.70 -9.03
C VAL A 617 36.44 -1.98 -8.73
N LEU A 618 36.69 -0.85 -9.41
CA LEU A 618 37.91 -0.07 -9.24
C LEU A 618 37.97 0.58 -7.86
N ALA A 619 36.83 1.07 -7.36
CA ALA A 619 36.75 1.64 -6.03
C ALA A 619 37.07 0.57 -4.96
N LEU A 620 36.46 -0.62 -5.07
CA LEU A 620 36.70 -1.74 -4.15
C LEU A 620 38.14 -2.26 -4.23
N LEU A 621 38.71 -2.43 -5.43
CA LEU A 621 40.12 -2.81 -5.60
C LEU A 621 41.06 -1.76 -4.98
N GLY A 622 40.75 -0.47 -5.14
CA GLY A 622 41.46 0.63 -4.49
C GLY A 622 41.39 0.52 -2.96
N THR A 623 40.19 0.29 -2.41
CA THR A 623 39.98 0.10 -0.96
C THR A 623 40.74 -1.10 -0.43
N CYS A 624 40.70 -2.24 -1.12
CA CYS A 624 41.45 -3.43 -0.72
C CYS A 624 42.96 -3.16 -0.76
N SER A 625 43.46 -2.54 -1.83
CA SER A 625 44.89 -2.23 -1.98
C SER A 625 45.36 -1.25 -0.92
N GLN A 626 44.56 -0.23 -0.59
CA GLN A 626 44.86 0.73 0.48
C GLN A 626 44.93 0.05 1.85
N ALA A 627 43.96 -0.81 2.18
CA ALA A 627 43.93 -1.56 3.43
C ALA A 627 45.14 -2.52 3.56
N LEU A 628 45.63 -3.04 2.44
CA LEU A 628 46.83 -3.89 2.37
C LEU A 628 48.16 -3.10 2.33
N GLY A 629 48.13 -1.77 2.45
CA GLY A 629 49.32 -0.91 2.39
C GLY A 629 49.92 -0.74 0.98
N GLN A 630 49.20 -1.17 -0.06
CA GLN A 630 49.61 -1.09 -1.46
C GLN A 630 49.20 0.26 -2.06
N TYR A 631 49.65 1.35 -1.44
CA TYR A 631 49.14 2.71 -1.69
C TYR A 631 49.28 3.18 -3.14
N ARG A 632 50.39 2.83 -3.84
CA ARG A 632 50.57 3.20 -5.26
C ARG A 632 49.52 2.55 -6.16
N GLU A 633 49.21 1.30 -5.90
CA GLU A 633 48.21 0.55 -6.64
C GLU A 633 46.80 1.05 -6.32
N ALA A 634 46.53 1.39 -5.05
CA ALA A 634 45.28 2.01 -4.63
C ALA A 634 45.01 3.32 -5.39
N ILE A 635 46.01 4.21 -5.46
CA ILE A 635 45.91 5.47 -6.21
C ILE A 635 45.63 5.21 -7.69
N LEU A 636 46.26 4.20 -8.30
CA LEU A 636 46.02 3.86 -9.70
C LEU A 636 44.55 3.47 -9.94
N TYR A 637 43.99 2.58 -9.11
CA TYR A 637 42.59 2.19 -9.22
C TYR A 637 41.64 3.36 -8.98
N TYR A 638 41.91 4.18 -7.96
CA TYR A 638 41.11 5.36 -7.65
C TYR A 638 41.13 6.41 -8.76
N ARG A 639 42.28 6.71 -9.35
CA ARG A 639 42.38 7.63 -10.50
C ARG A 639 41.60 7.08 -11.71
N THR A 640 41.78 5.79 -12.00
CA THR A 640 41.04 5.12 -13.09
C THR A 640 39.53 5.17 -12.84
N TYR A 641 39.09 5.07 -11.59
CA TYR A 641 37.69 5.27 -11.23
C TYR A 641 37.24 6.71 -11.54
N LEU A 642 37.98 7.73 -11.08
CA LEU A 642 37.60 9.14 -11.26
C LEU A 642 37.54 9.52 -12.74
N ASP A 643 38.43 8.98 -13.56
CA ASP A 643 38.45 9.21 -15.02
C ASP A 643 37.22 8.62 -15.73
N ARG A 644 36.62 7.55 -15.19
CA ARG A 644 35.49 6.84 -15.81
C ARG A 644 34.13 7.23 -15.23
N ALA A 645 34.03 7.31 -13.91
CA ALA A 645 32.77 7.49 -13.17
C ALA A 645 32.56 8.92 -12.68
N GLY A 646 33.54 9.80 -12.86
CA GLY A 646 33.52 11.16 -12.35
C GLY A 646 33.96 11.28 -10.88
N MET A 647 33.97 12.51 -10.40
CA MET A 647 34.54 12.85 -9.09
C MET A 647 33.68 12.31 -7.92
N ARG A 648 34.32 11.61 -6.99
CA ARG A 648 33.70 11.11 -5.74
C ARG A 648 34.52 11.52 -4.52
N LEU A 649 33.86 12.10 -3.53
CA LEU A 649 34.49 12.72 -2.36
C LEU A 649 35.30 11.74 -1.51
N ASP A 650 34.75 10.57 -1.23
CA ASP A 650 35.41 9.49 -0.48
C ASP A 650 36.67 8.96 -1.20
N ILE A 651 36.64 8.88 -2.53
CA ILE A 651 37.80 8.45 -3.32
C ILE A 651 38.89 9.52 -3.32
N LEU A 652 38.54 10.81 -3.48
CA LEU A 652 39.50 11.90 -3.38
C LEU A 652 40.19 11.93 -2.00
N ASN A 653 39.41 11.73 -0.93
CA ASN A 653 39.96 11.60 0.42
C ASN A 653 40.91 10.41 0.54
N SER A 654 40.56 9.28 -0.07
CA SER A 654 41.37 8.06 -0.08
C SER A 654 42.66 8.21 -0.88
N ILE A 655 42.64 8.88 -2.04
CA ILE A 655 43.84 9.24 -2.80
C ILE A 655 44.74 10.11 -1.94
N GLY A 656 44.20 11.15 -1.31
CA GLY A 656 44.99 12.04 -0.47
C GLY A 656 45.65 11.34 0.70
N GLN A 657 44.93 10.41 1.36
CA GLN A 657 45.51 9.57 2.41
C GLN A 657 46.62 8.66 1.87
N CYS A 658 46.39 7.97 0.74
CA CYS A 658 47.40 7.09 0.14
C CYS A 658 48.66 7.85 -0.28
N ALA A 659 48.51 9.06 -0.83
CA ALA A 659 49.63 9.91 -1.24
C ALA A 659 50.42 10.40 -0.03
N PHE A 660 49.74 10.77 1.06
CA PHE A 660 50.38 11.14 2.32
C PHE A 660 51.22 10.00 2.90
N GLU A 661 50.70 8.76 2.94
CA GLU A 661 51.45 7.57 3.39
C GLU A 661 52.67 7.25 2.50
N LEU A 662 52.63 7.65 1.22
CA LEU A 662 53.77 7.53 0.28
C LEU A 662 54.77 8.68 0.37
N GLY A 663 54.47 9.73 1.13
CA GLY A 663 55.27 10.95 1.22
C GLY A 663 55.08 11.95 0.07
N ASP A 664 54.10 11.72 -0.82
CA ASP A 664 53.76 12.67 -1.89
C ASP A 664 52.79 13.74 -1.37
N LEU A 665 53.36 14.73 -0.69
CA LEU A 665 52.60 15.78 0.00
C LEU A 665 51.85 16.72 -0.95
N GLU A 666 52.36 16.90 -2.18
CA GLU A 666 51.73 17.74 -3.20
C GLU A 666 50.49 17.06 -3.79
N GLU A 667 50.58 15.77 -4.09
CA GLU A 667 49.42 14.99 -4.53
C GLU A 667 48.37 14.90 -3.40
N ALA A 668 48.81 14.67 -2.16
CA ALA A 668 47.93 14.61 -1.00
C ALA A 668 47.13 15.91 -0.82
N ARG A 669 47.83 17.05 -0.88
CA ARG A 669 47.22 18.38 -0.80
C ARG A 669 46.21 18.60 -1.93
N THR A 670 46.60 18.32 -3.17
CA THR A 670 45.75 18.51 -4.35
C THR A 670 44.44 17.72 -4.26
N ALA A 671 44.52 16.45 -3.82
CA ALA A 671 43.34 15.60 -3.70
C ALA A 671 42.36 16.10 -2.62
N TRP A 672 42.88 16.51 -1.46
CA TRP A 672 42.08 17.03 -0.35
C TRP A 672 41.47 18.41 -0.63
N GLU A 673 42.19 19.30 -1.31
CA GLU A 673 41.64 20.60 -1.74
C GLU A 673 40.49 20.41 -2.74
N LYS A 674 40.63 19.49 -3.70
CA LYS A 674 39.53 19.13 -4.62
C LYS A 674 38.33 18.54 -3.88
N SER A 675 38.57 17.73 -2.85
CA SER A 675 37.50 17.19 -2.00
C SER A 675 36.76 18.29 -1.23
N LEU A 676 37.49 19.25 -0.65
CA LEU A 676 36.91 20.38 0.07
C LEU A 676 36.14 21.35 -0.84
N ALA A 677 36.54 21.47 -2.10
CA ALA A 677 35.79 22.25 -3.09
C ALA A 677 34.40 21.65 -3.36
N ILE A 678 34.25 20.32 -3.27
CA ILE A 678 32.96 19.62 -3.42
C ILE A 678 32.12 19.77 -2.14
N ASN A 679 32.75 19.55 -0.98
CA ASN A 679 32.10 19.74 0.31
C ASN A 679 33.07 20.39 1.32
N PRO A 680 32.86 21.67 1.66
CA PRO A 680 33.73 22.37 2.62
C PRO A 680 33.64 21.84 4.06
N GLN A 681 32.57 21.11 4.42
CA GLN A 681 32.33 20.63 5.78
C GLN A 681 33.01 19.27 6.05
N GLN A 682 34.35 19.25 6.00
CA GLN A 682 35.15 18.05 6.27
C GLN A 682 36.30 18.35 7.26
N ASP A 683 36.03 18.20 8.56
CA ASP A 683 36.99 18.54 9.62
C ASP A 683 38.30 17.75 9.51
N ARG A 684 38.20 16.42 9.35
CA ARG A 684 39.37 15.54 9.19
C ARG A 684 40.27 15.91 8.01
N VAL A 685 39.68 16.35 6.91
CA VAL A 685 40.44 16.73 5.71
C VAL A 685 41.18 18.06 5.94
N ARG A 686 40.56 19.01 6.64
CA ARG A 686 41.21 20.27 7.04
C ARG A 686 42.36 20.03 8.01
N GLU A 687 42.16 19.19 9.02
CA GLU A 687 43.22 18.77 9.96
C GLU A 687 44.40 18.14 9.22
N ASN A 688 44.13 17.25 8.26
CA ASN A 688 45.15 16.62 7.44
C ASN A 688 45.93 17.61 6.58
N LEU A 689 45.26 18.60 5.96
CA LEU A 689 45.94 19.66 5.21
C LEU A 689 46.84 20.53 6.10
N ASP A 690 46.39 20.85 7.32
CA ASP A 690 47.18 21.64 8.26
C ASP A 690 48.40 20.87 8.80
N ARG A 691 48.33 19.53 8.85
CA ARG A 691 49.49 18.68 9.15
C ARG A 691 50.56 18.70 8.05
N ILE A 692 50.17 18.85 6.78
CA ILE A 692 51.13 18.94 5.66
C ILE A 692 51.76 20.33 5.54
N LYS A 693 51.14 21.36 6.12
CA LYS A 693 51.67 22.74 6.12
C LYS A 693 52.74 23.01 7.18
N LYS A 694 52.86 22.14 8.19
CA LYS A 694 53.89 22.19 9.24
C LYS A 694 55.06 21.32 8.84
#